data_AF-A0A7Y1VED4-F1
#
_entry.id   AF-A0A7Y1VED4-F1
#
_cell.length_a   1.000
_cell.length_b   1.000
_cell.length_c   1.000
_cell.angle_alpha   90.00
_cell.angle_beta   90.00
_cell.angle_gamma   90.00
#
_symmetry.space_group_name_H-M   'P 1'
#
loop_
_entity.id
_entity.type
_entity.pdbx_description
1 polymer ?
#
loop_
_entity_poly.entity_id
_entity_poly.type
_entity_poly.pdbx_seq_one_letter_code
_entity_poly.pdbx_strand_id
1 'polypeptide(L)'
;EENHIGGLIFSKGGPVRQAKLNNKFQALSKTPLLIGMDAEWGLSMRLDSTYAFPWNMTLGAIQDNSLIERTGQHIGEHCKRIGVHFNFAPVADINTNPKNPIIGNRSFGEDRNNVTQKSLAFMRGMQRAGVLANAKHFPGHGDTDSDSHKTLPTVNFPRKRIDSIELYPYQKLIDNGLSSVMVAHLNIPSLESRSGFPSSLSENVVTNILKDSLDFKGLIFTDALEMKGVSKYDDSAEVDLAAFVAGNDVLLISQDPAKGIERIIEAYNKGKITEDRLAHSVKKILMAKYKVGLNNYRPIITNNLYNDLNRLKDDLLYEELMENAITVVSNQNEILPLRNLDTKSIAYVEMGDDDGSVFYNELKKYTKVHKIEAKRLDEILNKLQSYNTVIIGLHRSNANPWKDFEFTPKELVWLYEIARTNTVVLDVFVRPYVMLDIKTFKNFEGIVVSYQNSEISQKKSAQLIFGGIPAKGVFPVTTGANLRVGDGLFLNELKSLSYGLPERVGMSSERLKRVDSLAQMAVDSLMTPGIQLLIARKGKVFYNKNFGKHTYKGNQVVDSDDIYDVASLTKILATLPLLMELEEQGIVSLESKLGELIPTLRRSNKSKMTIKQILSHYARLRPWIPFYINTVDSISKKPLPKYYRRKQSKEFNIEVTNNMYMRTDYMDSINKVIKETELLETLKYRYSDLPYYLMKQYIEMHYGKPMDELVQQHFYKSLGANYTTYNPSEKFSNTQIVPTEEDTYYRHQKVHGYVHDMGAAMQNGVGGHAGIFSNANDVAKIMQMYLQKGFYGGKRYFKSETLDKFNKCYYCDNDNRRGIGFDK
;
A
#
# COMPACT_ATOMS: atom_id res chain seq x y z
N GLU A 1 19.76 9.16 44.09
CA GLU A 1 20.12 10.07 45.19
C GLU A 1 21.42 9.65 45.85
N GLU A 2 21.58 8.37 46.18
CA GLU A 2 22.80 7.84 46.83
C GLU A 2 23.97 7.61 45.85
N ASN A 3 23.79 6.81 44.81
CA ASN A 3 24.89 6.40 43.91
C ASN A 3 25.16 7.35 42.74
N HIS A 4 24.49 8.51 42.68
CA HIS A 4 24.71 9.57 41.67
C HIS A 4 24.89 9.10 40.20
N ILE A 5 24.10 8.11 39.76
CA ILE A 5 24.20 7.50 38.43
C ILE A 5 24.22 8.53 37.29
N GLY A 6 25.02 8.26 36.25
CA GLY A 6 25.23 9.20 35.14
C GLY A 6 24.06 9.30 34.14
N GLY A 7 23.25 8.24 34.05
CA GLY A 7 22.13 8.12 33.11
C GLY A 7 21.25 6.90 33.38
N LEU A 8 20.19 6.77 32.58
CA LEU A 8 19.20 5.69 32.62
C LEU A 8 18.94 5.15 31.22
N ILE A 9 18.60 3.87 31.13
CA ILE A 9 18.01 3.25 29.95
C ILE A 9 16.57 2.85 30.26
N PHE A 10 15.64 3.18 29.38
CA PHE A 10 14.27 2.68 29.47
C PHE A 10 14.08 1.46 28.55
N SER A 11 13.43 0.43 29.10
CA SER A 11 13.02 -0.77 28.36
C SER A 11 11.51 -0.70 28.10
N LYS A 12 10.75 -1.75 28.40
CA LYS A 12 9.31 -1.83 28.09
C LYS A 12 8.46 -0.83 28.86
N GLY A 13 7.49 -0.22 28.19
CA GLY A 13 6.54 0.69 28.82
C GLY A 13 5.60 1.37 27.82
N GLY A 14 5.04 2.51 28.23
CA GLY A 14 4.25 3.38 27.35
C GLY A 14 4.77 4.82 27.39
N PRO A 15 4.57 5.62 26.32
CA PRO A 15 5.27 6.90 26.12
C PRO A 15 4.97 7.92 27.22
N VAL A 16 3.72 8.01 27.68
CA VAL A 16 3.32 8.95 28.75
C VAL A 16 3.91 8.52 30.10
N ARG A 17 3.96 7.21 30.38
CA ARG A 17 4.52 6.68 31.63
C ARG A 17 6.03 6.95 31.69
N GLN A 18 6.75 6.67 30.60
CA GLN A 18 8.17 6.98 30.51
C GLN A 18 8.42 8.48 30.66
N ALA A 19 7.66 9.35 29.99
CA ALA A 19 7.86 10.80 30.10
C ALA A 19 7.71 11.30 31.55
N LYS A 20 6.71 10.80 32.28
CA LYS A 20 6.52 11.10 33.72
C LYS A 20 7.69 10.61 34.57
N LEU A 21 8.15 9.38 34.34
CA LEU A 21 9.31 8.83 35.05
C LEU A 21 10.59 9.60 34.74
N ASN A 22 10.82 9.96 33.48
CA ASN A 22 11.96 10.78 33.08
C ASN A 22 11.94 12.13 33.80
N ASN A 23 10.80 12.84 33.81
CA ASN A 23 10.69 14.11 34.54
C ASN A 23 10.96 13.94 36.04
N LYS A 24 10.45 12.86 36.65
CA LYS A 24 10.71 12.54 38.06
C LYS A 24 12.20 12.33 38.31
N PHE A 25 12.86 11.49 37.53
CA PHE A 25 14.28 11.15 37.73
C PHE A 25 15.21 12.31 37.41
N GLN A 26 14.89 13.14 36.42
CA GLN A 26 15.64 14.35 36.13
C GLN A 26 15.54 15.35 37.30
N ALA A 27 14.35 15.52 37.90
CA ALA A 27 14.17 16.40 39.05
C ALA A 27 14.93 15.95 40.31
N LEU A 28 15.13 14.64 40.48
CA LEU A 28 15.89 14.07 41.60
C LEU A 28 17.41 14.11 41.37
N SER A 29 17.88 14.39 40.14
CA SER A 29 19.29 14.35 39.80
C SER A 29 19.94 15.72 39.86
N LYS A 30 21.01 15.86 40.66
CA LYS A 30 21.80 17.10 40.72
C LYS A 30 22.47 17.43 39.38
N THR A 31 23.01 16.42 38.70
CA THR A 31 23.51 16.54 37.33
C THR A 31 22.53 15.83 36.41
N PRO A 32 21.92 16.50 35.42
CA PRO A 32 20.90 15.87 34.59
C PRO A 32 21.36 14.55 33.96
N LEU A 33 20.44 13.58 33.89
CA LEU A 33 20.70 12.22 33.47
C LEU A 33 20.72 12.11 31.94
N LEU A 34 21.68 11.36 31.40
CA LEU A 34 21.55 10.87 30.03
C LEU A 34 20.47 9.80 29.97
N ILE A 35 19.70 9.78 28.88
CA ILE A 35 18.59 8.83 28.72
C ILE A 35 18.84 8.06 27.42
N GLY A 36 19.01 6.75 27.54
CA GLY A 36 19.20 5.83 26.43
C GLY A 36 17.96 4.98 26.17
N MET A 37 17.84 4.46 24.94
CA MET A 37 16.82 3.50 24.55
C MET A 37 17.28 2.72 23.31
N ASP A 38 16.85 1.47 23.17
CA ASP A 38 16.85 0.79 21.87
C ASP A 38 15.59 1.18 21.10
N ALA A 39 15.75 1.98 20.05
CA ALA A 39 14.67 2.40 19.17
C ALA A 39 15.08 2.20 17.70
N GLU A 40 15.49 0.98 17.35
CA GLU A 40 16.07 0.64 16.04
C GLU A 40 15.11 0.87 14.88
N TRP A 41 13.83 0.51 15.05
CA TRP A 41 12.74 0.80 14.10
C TRP A 41 11.75 1.83 14.67
N GLY A 42 12.21 2.65 15.61
CA GLY A 42 11.40 3.61 16.36
C GLY A 42 11.14 3.16 17.80
N LEU A 43 10.47 4.04 18.54
CA LEU A 43 10.18 3.83 19.96
C LEU A 43 9.38 2.55 20.23
N SER A 44 8.62 2.07 19.23
CA SER A 44 7.78 0.88 19.30
C SER A 44 8.53 -0.41 19.60
N MET A 45 9.86 -0.42 19.41
CA MET A 45 10.72 -1.51 19.87
C MET A 45 10.59 -1.76 21.39
N ARG A 46 10.30 -0.70 22.16
CA ARG A 46 10.22 -0.73 23.62
C ARG A 46 8.89 -0.22 24.14
N LEU A 47 8.28 0.75 23.48
CA LEU A 47 7.08 1.44 23.95
C LEU A 47 5.84 1.01 23.18
N ASP A 48 4.78 0.67 23.91
CA ASP A 48 3.46 0.55 23.31
C ASP A 48 3.01 1.87 22.66
N SER A 49 2.02 1.81 21.79
CA SER A 49 1.29 3.00 21.32
C SER A 49 2.18 4.06 20.62
N THR A 50 3.32 3.65 20.07
CA THR A 50 4.25 4.52 19.33
C THR A 50 4.50 3.98 17.93
N TYR A 51 4.96 4.84 17.04
CA TYR A 51 5.14 4.48 15.64
C TYR A 51 6.23 3.42 15.43
N ALA A 52 5.99 2.52 14.47
CA ALA A 52 6.94 1.51 14.02
C ALA A 52 7.26 1.73 12.55
N PHE A 53 8.54 1.94 12.24
CA PHE A 53 9.04 1.94 10.87
C PHE A 53 9.37 0.51 10.41
N PRO A 54 9.56 0.27 9.10
CA PRO A 54 10.05 -1.02 8.62
C PRO A 54 11.36 -1.42 9.29
N TRP A 55 11.58 -2.72 9.46
CA TRP A 55 12.83 -3.23 10.01
C TRP A 55 14.00 -2.96 9.07
N ASN A 56 15.20 -2.89 9.62
CA ASN A 56 16.40 -2.50 8.86
C ASN A 56 16.66 -3.41 7.64
N MET A 57 16.31 -4.70 7.71
CA MET A 57 16.46 -5.57 6.53
C MET A 57 15.54 -5.16 5.38
N THR A 58 14.30 -4.75 5.67
CA THR A 58 13.39 -4.15 4.68
C THR A 58 13.98 -2.85 4.12
N LEU A 59 14.52 -2.00 4.99
CA LEU A 59 15.20 -0.75 4.59
C LEU A 59 16.46 -1.00 3.75
N GLY A 60 17.10 -2.15 3.94
CA GLY A 60 18.26 -2.61 3.19
C GLY A 60 18.00 -2.85 1.71
N ALA A 61 16.74 -3.15 1.35
CA ALA A 61 16.32 -3.38 -0.02
C ALA A 61 16.20 -2.10 -0.86
N ILE A 62 16.02 -0.96 -0.19
CA ILE A 62 15.78 0.34 -0.81
C ILE A 62 17.08 0.85 -1.43
N GLN A 63 17.04 1.37 -2.66
CA GLN A 63 18.22 1.94 -3.31
C GLN A 63 18.50 3.40 -2.89
N ASP A 64 17.45 4.18 -2.62
CA ASP A 64 17.57 5.58 -2.22
C ASP A 64 17.92 5.75 -0.73
N ASN A 65 19.16 6.16 -0.44
CA ASN A 65 19.65 6.40 0.92
C ASN A 65 19.02 7.65 1.58
N SER A 66 18.45 8.59 0.82
CA SER A 66 17.79 9.77 1.39
C SER A 66 16.55 9.39 2.20
N LEU A 67 15.86 8.31 1.81
CA LEU A 67 14.73 7.75 2.56
C LEU A 67 15.18 7.21 3.92
N ILE A 68 16.36 6.60 3.98
CA ILE A 68 16.92 6.01 5.20
C ILE A 68 17.38 7.09 6.17
N GLU A 69 17.96 8.17 5.64
CA GLU A 69 18.27 9.37 6.43
C GLU A 69 17.00 10.01 7.01
N ARG A 70 15.92 10.10 6.23
CA ARG A 70 14.62 10.58 6.72
C ARG A 70 14.03 9.67 7.81
N THR A 71 14.16 8.35 7.69
CA THR A 71 13.75 7.39 8.72
C THR A 71 14.53 7.62 10.02
N GLY A 72 15.85 7.70 9.94
CA GLY A 72 16.70 8.03 11.09
C GLY A 72 16.31 9.37 11.72
N GLN A 73 16.01 10.39 10.91
CA GLN A 73 15.55 11.68 11.42
C GLN A 73 14.22 11.57 12.17
N HIS A 74 13.22 10.89 11.60
CA HIS A 74 11.91 10.76 12.22
C HIS A 74 11.99 10.02 13.56
N ILE A 75 12.77 8.94 13.61
CA ILE A 75 13.05 8.19 14.85
C ILE A 75 13.76 9.09 15.87
N GLY A 76 14.77 9.86 15.43
CA GLY A 76 15.47 10.83 16.30
C GLY A 76 14.53 11.91 16.85
N GLU A 77 13.59 12.41 16.05
CA GLU A 77 12.57 13.36 16.51
C GLU A 77 11.62 12.75 17.55
N HIS A 78 11.21 11.49 17.36
CA HIS A 78 10.39 10.76 18.34
C HIS A 78 11.16 10.54 19.66
N CYS A 79 12.41 10.09 19.58
CA CYS A 79 13.29 9.93 20.75
C CYS A 79 13.42 11.26 21.52
N LYS A 80 13.75 12.36 20.82
CA LYS A 80 13.89 13.68 21.43
C LYS A 80 12.60 14.16 22.09
N ARG A 81 11.44 13.87 21.49
CA ARG A 81 10.11 14.27 22.00
C ARG A 81 9.80 13.69 23.39
N ILE A 82 10.37 12.53 23.72
CA ILE A 82 10.26 11.88 25.03
C ILE A 82 11.55 11.95 25.87
N GLY A 83 12.46 12.86 25.52
CA GLY A 83 13.70 13.10 26.28
C GLY A 83 14.70 11.94 26.23
N VAL A 84 14.67 11.11 25.17
CA VAL A 84 15.74 10.16 24.86
C VAL A 84 16.86 10.89 24.14
N HIS A 85 18.06 10.78 24.67
CA HIS A 85 19.28 11.47 24.20
C HIS A 85 20.18 10.56 23.39
N PHE A 86 20.16 9.26 23.68
CA PHE A 86 20.87 8.21 22.96
C PHE A 86 19.89 7.20 22.40
N ASN A 87 19.96 6.96 21.10
CA ASN A 87 19.36 5.77 20.52
C ASN A 87 20.47 4.75 20.29
N PHE A 88 20.31 3.53 20.82
CA PHE A 88 21.21 2.40 20.57
C PHE A 88 21.01 1.85 19.15
N ALA A 89 21.28 2.71 18.17
CA ALA A 89 21.17 2.48 16.73
C ALA A 89 22.11 3.47 15.99
N PRO A 90 22.54 3.18 14.75
CA PRO A 90 22.15 2.04 13.93
C PRO A 90 22.83 0.73 14.34
N VAL A 91 22.18 -0.39 14.03
CA VAL A 91 22.87 -1.69 13.94
C VAL A 91 23.71 -1.66 12.65
N ALA A 92 25.03 -1.75 12.80
CA ALA A 92 26.02 -1.70 11.72
C ALA A 92 26.60 -3.10 11.42
N ASP A 93 26.05 -4.15 12.04
CA ASP A 93 26.47 -5.53 11.81
C ASP A 93 26.11 -5.99 10.40
N ILE A 94 27.06 -6.68 9.76
CA ILE A 94 26.90 -7.28 8.44
C ILE A 94 26.39 -8.71 8.63
N ASN A 95 25.14 -8.97 8.28
CA ASN A 95 24.46 -10.22 8.60
C ASN A 95 24.71 -11.30 7.54
N THR A 96 25.85 -11.99 7.62
CA THR A 96 26.26 -13.04 6.67
C THR A 96 25.70 -14.42 6.97
N ASN A 97 25.11 -14.63 8.15
CA ASN A 97 24.51 -15.91 8.56
C ASN A 97 22.98 -15.81 8.60
N PRO A 98 22.24 -16.44 7.68
CA PRO A 98 20.77 -16.46 7.69
C PRO A 98 20.16 -17.04 8.96
N LYS A 99 20.89 -17.91 9.68
CA LYS A 99 20.45 -18.52 10.93
C LYS A 99 20.77 -17.68 12.17
N ASN A 100 21.36 -16.49 12.01
CA ASN A 100 21.69 -15.62 13.13
C ASN A 100 20.41 -15.21 13.88
N PRO A 101 20.22 -15.66 15.14
CA PRO A 101 18.97 -15.44 15.86
C PRO A 101 18.86 -14.01 16.44
N ILE A 102 19.97 -13.27 16.47
CA ILE A 102 20.09 -11.98 17.18
C ILE A 102 20.11 -10.79 16.24
N ILE A 103 20.81 -10.88 15.11
CA ILE A 103 20.94 -9.78 14.16
C ILE A 103 19.81 -9.82 13.14
N GLY A 104 19.75 -10.81 12.25
CA GLY A 104 18.61 -11.04 11.35
C GLY A 104 18.05 -9.74 10.74
N ASN A 105 16.76 -9.49 10.98
CA ASN A 105 16.02 -8.32 10.47
C ASN A 105 16.50 -6.94 11.00
N ARG A 106 17.36 -6.92 12.03
CA ARG A 106 17.94 -5.70 12.61
C ARG A 106 19.11 -5.16 11.80
N SER A 107 19.74 -5.98 10.97
CA SER A 107 20.77 -5.51 10.03
C SER A 107 20.13 -5.00 8.74
N PHE A 108 20.81 -4.09 8.06
CA PHE A 108 20.47 -3.66 6.71
C PHE A 108 20.81 -4.70 5.62
N GLY A 109 21.52 -5.78 5.95
CA GLY A 109 21.85 -6.82 4.98
C GLY A 109 23.20 -7.47 5.19
N GLU A 110 23.73 -8.09 4.14
CA GLU A 110 25.02 -8.79 4.16
C GLU A 110 26.12 -8.08 3.36
N ASP A 111 25.77 -7.12 2.50
CA ASP A 111 26.78 -6.38 1.74
C ASP A 111 27.40 -5.27 2.60
N ARG A 112 28.72 -5.31 2.73
CA ARG A 112 29.51 -4.35 3.51
C ARG A 112 29.21 -2.91 3.13
N ASN A 113 29.15 -2.60 1.84
CA ASN A 113 28.99 -1.22 1.37
C ASN A 113 27.56 -0.73 1.60
N ASN A 114 26.55 -1.55 1.29
CA ASN A 114 25.15 -1.24 1.52
C ASN A 114 24.89 -1.00 3.01
N VAL A 115 25.29 -1.94 3.89
CA VAL A 115 25.17 -1.77 5.35
C VAL A 115 25.83 -0.47 5.80
N THR A 116 27.06 -0.20 5.35
CA THR A 116 27.78 1.03 5.70
C THR A 116 27.02 2.29 5.28
N GLN A 117 26.53 2.35 4.05
CA GLN A 117 25.82 3.53 3.53
C GLN A 117 24.48 3.73 4.24
N LYS A 118 23.75 2.66 4.53
CA LYS A 118 22.47 2.69 5.23
C LYS A 118 22.63 3.10 6.69
N SER A 119 23.60 2.51 7.39
CA SER A 119 23.96 2.92 8.76
C SER A 119 24.39 4.38 8.80
N LEU A 120 25.18 4.86 7.82
CA LEU A 120 25.61 6.26 7.76
C LEU A 120 24.43 7.22 7.54
N ALA A 121 23.54 6.91 6.60
CA ALA A 121 22.34 7.70 6.36
C ALA A 121 21.45 7.76 7.61
N PHE A 122 21.18 6.60 8.21
CA PHE A 122 20.37 6.48 9.42
C PHE A 122 20.97 7.27 10.61
N MET A 123 22.29 7.15 10.80
CA MET A 123 23.06 7.91 11.80
C MET A 123 22.92 9.43 11.58
N ARG A 124 23.14 9.91 10.35
CA ARG A 124 23.04 11.34 10.02
C ARG A 124 21.65 11.88 10.31
N GLY A 125 20.60 11.14 9.95
CA GLY A 125 19.22 11.48 10.26
C GLY A 125 18.97 11.67 11.75
N MET A 126 19.32 10.68 12.56
CA MET A 126 19.13 10.73 14.02
C MET A 126 19.92 11.88 14.67
N GLN A 127 21.20 12.03 14.29
CA GLN A 127 22.05 13.08 14.83
C GLN A 127 21.58 14.47 14.42
N ARG A 128 21.02 14.64 13.21
CA ARG A 128 20.39 15.90 12.78
C ARG A 128 19.18 16.27 13.64
N ALA A 129 18.40 15.29 14.11
CA ALA A 129 17.30 15.54 15.05
C ALA A 129 17.81 15.98 16.45
N GLY A 130 19.09 15.77 16.74
CA GLY A 130 19.73 16.07 18.02
C GLY A 130 19.77 14.89 18.99
N VAL A 131 19.62 13.66 18.48
CA VAL A 131 19.78 12.42 19.25
C VAL A 131 21.09 11.76 18.85
N LEU A 132 21.91 11.41 19.83
CA LEU A 132 23.21 10.80 19.59
C LEU A 132 23.02 9.35 19.14
N ALA A 133 23.58 9.03 17.99
CA ALA A 133 23.61 7.68 17.45
C ALA A 133 24.68 6.85 18.15
N ASN A 134 24.41 5.56 18.29
CA ASN A 134 25.32 4.58 18.86
C ASN A 134 25.41 3.39 17.89
N ALA A 135 26.54 3.27 17.19
CA ALA A 135 26.74 2.14 16.29
C ALA A 135 27.01 0.87 17.09
N LYS A 136 26.33 -0.22 16.72
CA LYS A 136 26.46 -1.50 17.42
C LYS A 136 26.35 -2.70 16.45
N HIS A 137 26.88 -3.87 16.80
CA HIS A 137 27.58 -4.17 18.05
C HIS A 137 29.07 -4.40 17.79
N PHE A 138 29.92 -3.47 18.20
CA PHE A 138 31.35 -3.51 17.89
C PHE A 138 32.02 -4.71 18.57
N PRO A 139 32.95 -5.44 17.92
CA PRO A 139 33.51 -5.21 16.58
C PRO A 139 32.83 -5.97 15.43
N GLY A 140 31.58 -6.42 15.60
CA GLY A 140 30.77 -7.08 14.58
C GLY A 140 30.17 -8.41 15.05
N HIS A 141 28.84 -8.46 15.20
CA HIS A 141 28.08 -9.60 15.74
C HIS A 141 27.35 -10.42 14.64
N GLY A 142 27.48 -10.02 13.38
CA GLY A 142 26.62 -10.45 12.27
C GLY A 142 26.68 -11.92 11.85
N ASP A 143 27.69 -12.69 12.26
CA ASP A 143 27.86 -14.10 11.84
C ASP A 143 27.68 -15.15 12.96
N THR A 144 27.28 -14.75 14.17
CA THR A 144 27.16 -15.68 15.30
C THR A 144 25.89 -16.53 15.19
N ASP A 145 25.99 -17.83 15.49
CA ASP A 145 24.88 -18.80 15.53
C ASP A 145 24.28 -19.01 16.93
N SER A 146 24.83 -18.35 17.95
CA SER A 146 24.46 -18.49 19.37
C SER A 146 23.92 -17.19 19.95
N ASP A 147 22.97 -17.33 20.88
CA ASP A 147 22.32 -16.20 21.58
C ASP A 147 23.20 -15.71 22.74
N SER A 148 23.65 -14.45 22.65
CA SER A 148 24.47 -13.78 23.67
C SER A 148 23.82 -13.71 25.05
N HIS A 149 22.49 -13.78 25.14
CA HIS A 149 21.78 -13.81 26.42
C HIS A 149 21.90 -15.15 27.14
N LYS A 150 22.34 -16.21 26.44
CA LYS A 150 22.46 -17.58 26.98
C LYS A 150 23.92 -18.02 27.11
N THR A 151 24.78 -17.65 26.17
CA THR A 151 26.20 -18.01 26.13
C THR A 151 27.03 -16.88 25.53
N LEU A 152 28.35 -16.87 25.73
CA LEU A 152 29.23 -15.91 25.06
C LEU A 152 29.38 -16.29 23.57
N PRO A 153 28.86 -15.51 22.61
CA PRO A 153 28.96 -15.85 21.21
C PRO A 153 30.40 -15.71 20.73
N THR A 154 30.81 -16.60 19.83
CA THR A 154 32.17 -16.62 19.29
C THR A 154 32.18 -16.21 17.82
N VAL A 155 33.09 -15.31 17.44
CA VAL A 155 33.38 -14.95 16.04
C VAL A 155 34.80 -15.42 15.71
N ASN A 156 34.91 -16.47 14.91
CA ASN A 156 36.18 -17.15 14.60
C ASN A 156 36.83 -16.68 13.29
N PHE A 157 36.64 -15.42 12.92
CA PHE A 157 37.22 -14.88 11.69
C PHE A 157 38.70 -14.50 11.86
N PRO A 158 39.52 -14.64 10.80
CA PRO A 158 40.86 -14.08 10.78
C PRO A 158 40.84 -12.56 10.95
N ARG A 159 41.83 -12.01 11.63
CA ARG A 159 41.98 -10.56 11.88
C ARG A 159 41.79 -9.71 10.62
N LYS A 160 42.43 -10.11 9.51
CA LYS A 160 42.34 -9.43 8.22
C LYS A 160 40.91 -9.29 7.69
N ARG A 161 40.05 -10.30 7.90
CA ARG A 161 38.64 -10.23 7.51
C ARG A 161 37.92 -9.20 8.37
N ILE A 162 38.06 -9.31 9.69
CA ILE A 162 37.47 -8.37 10.66
C ILE A 162 37.81 -6.92 10.31
N ASP A 163 39.09 -6.63 10.04
CA ASP A 163 39.52 -5.28 9.67
C ASP A 163 38.87 -4.79 8.36
N SER A 164 38.73 -5.66 7.36
CA SER A 164 38.28 -5.28 6.02
C SER A 164 36.77 -5.32 5.81
N ILE A 165 36.03 -6.06 6.63
CA ILE A 165 34.59 -6.29 6.50
C ILE A 165 33.85 -5.78 7.73
N GLU A 166 33.99 -6.45 8.88
CA GLU A 166 33.19 -6.15 10.07
C GLU A 166 33.50 -4.77 10.70
N LEU A 167 34.75 -4.31 10.66
CA LEU A 167 35.16 -2.99 11.17
C LEU A 167 34.92 -1.85 10.17
N TYR A 168 34.70 -2.16 8.89
CA TYR A 168 34.59 -1.14 7.84
C TYR A 168 33.41 -0.18 8.04
N PRO A 169 32.18 -0.63 8.39
CA PRO A 169 31.10 0.28 8.75
C PRO A 169 31.48 1.25 9.87
N TYR A 170 32.14 0.76 10.93
CA TYR A 170 32.55 1.60 12.06
C TYR A 170 33.55 2.66 11.64
N GLN A 171 34.58 2.29 10.87
CA GLN A 171 35.56 3.26 10.36
C GLN A 171 34.86 4.41 9.61
N LYS A 172 33.95 4.07 8.69
CA LYS A 172 33.22 5.10 7.91
C LYS A 172 32.26 5.94 8.74
N LEU A 173 31.62 5.37 9.74
CA LEU A 173 30.76 6.12 10.65
C LEU A 173 31.59 7.08 11.52
N ILE A 174 32.75 6.62 12.03
CA ILE A 174 33.68 7.43 12.83
C ILE A 174 34.20 8.63 12.02
N ASP A 175 34.66 8.38 10.78
CA ASP A 175 35.09 9.43 9.83
C ASP A 175 34.00 10.50 9.60
N ASN A 176 32.73 10.15 9.84
CA ASN A 176 31.57 11.00 9.62
C ASN A 176 30.89 11.47 10.92
N GLY A 177 31.62 11.45 12.05
CA GLY A 177 31.17 12.04 13.30
C GLY A 177 30.18 11.18 14.08
N LEU A 178 30.39 9.86 14.11
CA LEU A 178 29.68 8.95 15.01
C LEU A 178 29.84 9.40 16.48
N SER A 179 28.72 9.53 17.19
CA SER A 179 28.73 10.06 18.56
C SER A 179 29.05 9.02 19.63
N SER A 180 28.64 7.77 19.44
CA SER A 180 28.95 6.67 20.37
C SER A 180 29.04 5.31 19.68
N VAL A 181 29.69 4.35 20.35
CA VAL A 181 29.79 2.94 19.93
C VAL A 181 29.40 2.08 21.13
N MET A 182 28.65 1.01 20.89
CA MET A 182 28.42 -0.05 21.87
C MET A 182 29.28 -1.27 21.54
N VAL A 183 30.05 -1.71 22.52
CA VAL A 183 30.94 -2.87 22.43
C VAL A 183 30.21 -4.10 22.94
N ALA A 184 30.06 -5.08 22.06
CA ALA A 184 29.40 -6.35 22.33
C ALA A 184 30.22 -7.20 23.33
N HIS A 185 29.55 -8.19 23.91
CA HIS A 185 30.19 -9.27 24.66
C HIS A 185 30.46 -10.46 23.72
N LEU A 186 31.57 -10.43 22.99
CA LEU A 186 31.94 -11.48 22.04
C LEU A 186 33.29 -12.11 22.38
N ASN A 187 33.42 -13.40 22.18
CA ASN A 187 34.70 -14.09 22.14
C ASN A 187 35.26 -14.03 20.72
N ILE A 188 36.40 -13.36 20.53
CA ILE A 188 37.00 -13.17 19.19
C ILE A 188 38.50 -13.48 19.28
N PRO A 189 38.88 -14.76 19.12
CA PRO A 189 40.26 -15.22 19.35
C PRO A 189 41.32 -14.50 18.49
N SER A 190 40.94 -13.95 17.35
CA SER A 190 41.83 -13.20 16.47
C SER A 190 42.09 -11.75 16.92
N LEU A 191 41.30 -11.23 17.87
CA LEU A 191 41.49 -9.91 18.48
C LEU A 191 41.90 -10.01 19.95
N GLU A 192 41.58 -11.11 20.64
CA GLU A 192 41.85 -11.30 22.06
C GLU A 192 42.44 -12.70 22.27
N SER A 193 43.68 -12.76 22.74
CA SER A 193 44.41 -14.02 22.92
C SER A 193 43.95 -14.81 24.14
N ARG A 194 43.33 -14.16 25.14
CA ARG A 194 42.76 -14.85 26.30
C ARG A 194 41.50 -15.60 25.87
N SER A 195 41.55 -16.92 25.96
CA SER A 195 40.45 -17.80 25.55
C SER A 195 39.15 -17.45 26.29
N GLY A 196 38.07 -17.27 25.54
CA GLY A 196 36.75 -16.96 26.08
C GLY A 196 36.60 -15.53 26.62
N PHE A 197 37.61 -14.67 26.52
CA PHE A 197 37.55 -13.36 27.17
C PHE A 197 36.69 -12.36 26.37
N PRO A 198 35.68 -11.72 26.97
CA PRO A 198 34.74 -10.85 26.24
C PRO A 198 35.39 -9.60 25.67
N SER A 199 35.02 -9.25 24.42
CA SER A 199 35.51 -8.06 23.71
C SER A 199 35.28 -6.75 24.45
N SER A 200 34.18 -6.59 25.17
CA SER A 200 33.88 -5.40 25.98
C SER A 200 34.83 -5.21 27.17
N LEU A 201 35.49 -6.28 27.63
CA LEU A 201 36.44 -6.25 28.75
C LEU A 201 37.89 -6.24 28.25
N SER A 202 38.11 -6.34 26.94
CA SER A 202 39.44 -6.41 26.33
C SER A 202 39.99 -5.02 26.06
N GLU A 203 41.10 -4.67 26.72
CA GLU A 203 41.86 -3.45 26.43
C GLU A 203 42.33 -3.41 24.97
N ASN A 204 42.71 -4.57 24.40
CA ASN A 204 43.13 -4.62 23.01
C ASN A 204 41.98 -4.26 22.05
N VAL A 205 40.75 -4.73 22.31
CA VAL A 205 39.60 -4.40 21.46
C VAL A 205 39.12 -2.96 21.69
N VAL A 206 38.96 -2.55 22.94
CA VAL A 206 38.33 -1.27 23.29
C VAL A 206 39.30 -0.09 23.18
N THR A 207 40.56 -0.24 23.60
CA THR A 207 41.55 0.84 23.52
C THR A 207 42.38 0.73 22.24
N ASN A 208 43.16 -0.33 22.08
CA ASN A 208 44.14 -0.39 20.98
C ASN A 208 43.47 -0.37 19.60
N ILE A 209 42.34 -1.06 19.42
CA ILE A 209 41.61 -1.08 18.14
C ILE A 209 40.64 0.11 18.04
N LEU A 210 39.63 0.19 18.91
CA LEU A 210 38.58 1.19 18.74
C LEU A 210 39.07 2.62 18.94
N LYS A 211 39.82 2.91 20.02
CA LYS A 211 40.27 4.28 20.32
C LYS A 211 41.51 4.68 19.52
N ASP A 212 42.49 3.80 19.44
CA ASP A 212 43.81 4.16 18.91
C ASP A 212 43.90 3.88 17.41
N SER A 213 43.58 2.66 16.96
CA SER A 213 43.66 2.30 15.54
C SER A 213 42.55 2.92 14.69
N LEU A 214 41.32 3.01 15.19
CA LEU A 214 40.18 3.64 14.49
C LEU A 214 39.99 5.12 14.86
N ASP A 215 40.86 5.66 15.72
CA ASP A 215 40.84 7.06 16.18
C ASP A 215 39.50 7.51 16.79
N PHE A 216 38.75 6.60 17.44
CA PHE A 216 37.42 6.94 17.95
C PHE A 216 37.47 7.87 19.17
N LYS A 217 36.86 9.06 19.04
CA LYS A 217 36.78 10.08 20.12
C LYS A 217 35.41 10.18 20.79
N GLY A 218 34.39 9.49 20.27
CA GLY A 218 33.04 9.49 20.84
C GLY A 218 32.93 8.62 22.10
N LEU A 219 31.72 8.51 22.66
CA LEU A 219 31.48 7.72 23.88
C LEU A 219 31.47 6.22 23.61
N ILE A 220 32.11 5.45 24.47
CA ILE A 220 32.13 3.98 24.39
C ILE A 220 31.23 3.41 25.49
N PHE A 221 30.24 2.64 25.07
CA PHE A 221 29.32 1.92 25.93
C PHE A 221 29.67 0.44 25.91
N THR A 222 29.57 -0.23 27.05
CA THR A 222 29.41 -1.68 27.06
C THR A 222 28.01 -2.06 26.58
N ASP A 223 27.83 -3.28 26.09
CA ASP A 223 26.52 -3.93 26.16
C ASP A 223 26.12 -4.20 27.64
N ALA A 224 24.92 -4.74 27.89
CA ALA A 224 24.40 -4.95 29.24
C ALA A 224 25.29 -5.91 30.07
N LEU A 225 25.95 -5.40 31.11
CA LEU A 225 26.91 -6.16 31.91
C LEU A 225 26.26 -7.26 32.77
N GLU A 226 24.96 -7.16 33.06
CA GLU A 226 24.19 -8.25 33.70
C GLU A 226 24.02 -9.51 32.83
N MET A 227 24.40 -9.46 31.54
CA MET A 227 24.23 -10.61 30.63
C MET A 227 25.08 -11.81 31.05
N LYS A 228 24.48 -13.00 30.93
CA LYS A 228 25.11 -14.29 31.31
C LYS A 228 26.41 -14.62 30.57
N GLY A 229 26.64 -14.01 29.39
CA GLY A 229 27.88 -14.16 28.63
C GLY A 229 29.11 -13.58 29.34
N VAL A 230 28.92 -12.57 30.20
CA VAL A 230 29.99 -11.91 30.97
C VAL A 230 29.90 -12.25 32.45
N SER A 231 28.70 -12.46 33.00
CA SER A 231 28.49 -12.77 34.43
C SER A 231 29.08 -14.11 34.91
N LYS A 232 29.76 -14.87 34.04
CA LYS A 232 30.50 -16.10 34.39
C LYS A 232 31.95 -15.83 34.82
N TYR A 233 32.43 -14.60 34.70
CA TYR A 233 33.77 -14.16 35.12
C TYR A 233 33.66 -13.40 36.44
N ASP A 234 33.97 -14.06 37.56
CA ASP A 234 34.15 -13.48 38.91
C ASP A 234 33.05 -12.52 39.43
N ASP A 235 33.30 -11.92 40.60
CA ASP A 235 32.45 -10.93 41.26
C ASP A 235 32.01 -9.80 40.30
N SER A 236 30.73 -9.43 40.31
CA SER A 236 30.16 -8.41 39.42
C SER A 236 30.90 -7.07 39.49
N ALA A 237 31.50 -6.75 40.64
CA ALA A 237 32.30 -5.54 40.82
C ALA A 237 33.63 -5.58 40.03
N GLU A 238 34.22 -6.76 39.83
CA GLU A 238 35.42 -6.94 39.00
C GLU A 238 35.12 -6.80 37.51
N VAL A 239 33.92 -7.20 37.07
CA VAL A 239 33.45 -6.98 35.69
C VAL A 239 33.35 -5.50 35.37
N ASP A 240 32.75 -4.70 36.26
CA ASP A 240 32.65 -3.24 36.09
C ASP A 240 34.05 -2.59 36.03
N LEU A 241 34.93 -2.97 36.94
CA LEU A 241 36.31 -2.48 36.95
C LEU A 241 37.05 -2.89 35.67
N ALA A 242 36.93 -4.14 35.22
CA ALA A 242 37.57 -4.62 34.00
C ALA A 242 37.07 -3.88 32.75
N ALA A 243 35.76 -3.65 32.64
CA ALA A 243 35.18 -2.87 31.55
C ALA A 243 35.70 -1.43 31.54
N PHE A 244 35.78 -0.79 32.70
CA PHE A 244 36.33 0.56 32.81
C PHE A 244 37.82 0.61 32.44
N VAL A 245 38.62 -0.32 32.96
CA VAL A 245 40.06 -0.44 32.66
C VAL A 245 40.30 -0.67 31.16
N ALA A 246 39.48 -1.50 30.50
CA ALA A 246 39.57 -1.77 29.06
C ALA A 246 39.43 -0.50 28.20
N GLY A 247 38.74 0.53 28.69
CA GLY A 247 38.60 1.82 28.00
C GLY A 247 37.16 2.29 27.80
N ASN A 248 36.16 1.55 28.31
CA ASN A 248 34.77 1.98 28.21
C ASN A 248 34.53 3.25 29.03
N ASP A 249 33.57 4.07 28.59
CA ASP A 249 33.18 5.30 29.28
C ASP A 249 31.91 5.12 30.10
N VAL A 250 30.94 4.36 29.57
CA VAL A 250 29.65 4.11 30.20
C VAL A 250 29.42 2.62 30.34
N LEU A 251 29.28 2.17 31.58
CA LEU A 251 28.99 0.77 31.94
C LEU A 251 27.47 0.58 31.96
N LEU A 252 26.94 -0.07 30.93
CA LEU A 252 25.50 -0.20 30.72
C LEU A 252 24.94 -1.39 31.53
N ILE A 253 23.91 -1.14 32.34
CA ILE A 253 23.20 -2.14 33.15
C ILE A 253 24.19 -3.03 33.94
N SER A 254 25.00 -2.39 34.80
CA SER A 254 25.79 -3.10 35.81
C SER A 254 24.85 -3.86 36.76
N GLN A 255 25.26 -5.08 37.13
CA GLN A 255 24.49 -5.97 38.00
C GLN A 255 24.37 -5.42 39.43
N ASP A 256 25.43 -4.78 39.95
CA ASP A 256 25.44 -4.07 41.24
C ASP A 256 26.23 -2.77 41.12
N PRO A 257 25.59 -1.68 40.67
CA PRO A 257 26.27 -0.41 40.44
C PRO A 257 26.95 0.16 41.70
N ALA A 258 26.43 -0.14 42.90
CA ALA A 258 27.01 0.38 44.13
C ALA A 258 28.38 -0.25 44.40
N LYS A 259 28.46 -1.58 44.32
CA LYS A 259 29.74 -2.30 44.45
C LYS A 259 30.71 -1.99 43.33
N GLY A 260 30.22 -1.85 42.09
CA GLY A 260 31.04 -1.43 40.96
C GLY A 260 31.71 -0.07 41.19
N ILE A 261 30.95 0.91 41.70
CA ILE A 261 31.47 2.24 42.07
C ILE A 261 32.52 2.13 43.17
N GLU A 262 32.22 1.42 44.27
CA GLU A 262 33.16 1.22 45.37
C GLU A 262 34.48 0.60 44.87
N ARG A 263 34.37 -0.42 44.03
CA ARG A 263 35.53 -1.13 43.49
C ARG A 263 36.39 -0.25 42.57
N ILE A 264 35.77 0.61 41.76
CA ILE A 264 36.48 1.60 40.94
C ILE A 264 37.17 2.66 41.83
N ILE A 265 36.50 3.12 42.89
CA ILE A 265 37.09 4.05 43.87
C ILE A 265 38.33 3.43 44.54
N GLU A 266 38.25 2.17 44.96
CA GLU A 266 39.41 1.49 45.51
C GLU A 266 40.56 1.39 44.52
N ALA A 267 40.28 1.03 43.26
CA ALA A 267 41.29 0.91 42.22
C ALA A 267 41.94 2.27 41.90
N TYR A 268 41.16 3.35 41.93
CA TYR A 268 41.67 4.72 41.84
C TYR A 268 42.57 5.10 43.02
N ASN A 269 42.11 4.89 44.25
CA ASN A 269 42.88 5.21 45.47
C ASN A 269 44.19 4.39 45.56
N LYS A 270 44.21 3.17 45.01
CA LYS A 270 45.39 2.30 44.92
C LYS A 270 46.32 2.65 43.74
N GLY A 271 45.99 3.66 42.93
CA GLY A 271 46.79 4.11 41.77
C GLY A 271 46.69 3.21 40.53
N LYS A 272 45.80 2.21 40.52
CA LYS A 272 45.55 1.35 39.34
C LYS A 272 44.81 2.12 38.24
N ILE A 273 44.00 3.11 38.61
CA ILE A 273 43.35 4.05 37.71
C ILE A 273 43.95 5.43 37.95
N THR A 274 44.45 6.09 36.90
CA THR A 274 44.96 7.46 37.00
C THR A 274 43.81 8.48 36.97
N GLU A 275 44.05 9.66 37.56
CA GLU A 275 43.10 10.79 37.51
C GLU A 275 42.78 11.18 36.05
N ASP A 276 43.79 11.21 35.18
CA ASP A 276 43.59 11.51 33.75
C ASP A 276 42.66 10.51 33.06
N ARG A 277 42.80 9.20 33.36
CA ARG A 277 41.94 8.15 32.79
C ARG A 277 40.50 8.33 33.23
N LEU A 278 40.26 8.64 34.51
CA LEU A 278 38.93 8.90 35.05
C LEU A 278 38.32 10.18 34.47
N ALA A 279 39.06 11.29 34.56
CA ALA A 279 38.65 12.59 34.06
C ALA A 279 38.34 12.57 32.56
N HIS A 280 39.06 11.76 31.77
CA HIS A 280 38.80 11.60 30.34
C HIS A 280 37.37 11.11 30.06
N SER A 281 36.93 10.00 30.69
CA SER A 281 35.57 9.48 30.50
C SER A 281 34.51 10.43 31.05
N VAL A 282 34.75 11.02 32.23
CA VAL A 282 33.80 11.99 32.83
C VAL A 282 33.61 13.20 31.92
N LYS A 283 34.68 13.78 31.37
CA LYS A 283 34.61 14.91 30.42
C LYS A 283 33.82 14.55 29.17
N LYS A 284 34.01 13.36 28.60
CA LYS A 284 33.23 12.88 27.44
C LYS A 284 31.73 12.77 27.77
N ILE A 285 31.40 12.23 28.94
CA ILE A 285 30.00 12.10 29.40
C ILE A 285 29.37 13.49 29.59
N LEU A 286 30.06 14.42 30.24
CA LEU A 286 29.58 15.79 30.44
C LEU A 286 29.44 16.55 29.11
N MET A 287 30.38 16.36 28.17
CA MET A 287 30.29 16.92 26.83
C MET A 287 29.08 16.38 26.06
N ALA A 288 28.77 15.08 26.19
CA ALA A 288 27.57 14.51 25.60
C ALA A 288 26.30 15.11 26.21
N LYS A 289 26.23 15.28 27.54
CA LYS A 289 25.12 15.96 28.22
C LYS A 289 24.92 17.39 27.71
N TYR A 290 26.02 18.13 27.56
CA TYR A 290 25.99 19.47 26.98
C TYR A 290 25.48 19.45 25.52
N LYS A 291 26.01 18.56 24.68
CA LYS A 291 25.65 18.43 23.26
C LYS A 291 24.16 18.15 23.04
N VAL A 292 23.53 17.38 23.92
CA VAL A 292 22.09 17.08 23.85
C VAL A 292 21.20 18.12 24.56
N GLY A 293 21.79 19.20 25.07
CA GLY A 293 21.07 20.34 25.64
C GLY A 293 20.66 20.18 27.11
N LEU A 294 21.20 19.20 27.83
CA LEU A 294 20.87 18.99 29.26
C LEU A 294 21.38 20.11 30.17
N ASN A 295 22.32 20.93 29.70
CA ASN A 295 22.73 22.17 30.36
C ASN A 295 21.60 23.23 30.40
N ASN A 296 20.53 23.05 29.63
CA ASN A 296 19.30 23.84 29.69
C ASN A 296 18.07 22.91 29.69
N TYR A 297 18.04 21.98 30.64
CA TYR A 297 17.00 20.97 30.75
C TYR A 297 15.60 21.59 30.90
N ARG A 298 14.63 21.00 30.21
CA ARG A 298 13.20 21.29 30.36
C ARG A 298 12.41 20.00 30.55
N PRO A 299 11.48 19.93 31.52
CA PRO A 299 10.59 18.78 31.65
C PRO A 299 9.78 18.51 30.37
N ILE A 300 9.54 17.23 30.09
CA ILE A 300 8.75 16.78 28.95
C ILE A 300 7.29 17.18 29.18
N ILE A 301 6.70 17.86 28.21
CA ILE A 301 5.26 18.14 28.17
C ILE A 301 4.53 16.88 27.70
N THR A 302 3.63 16.35 28.52
CA THR A 302 2.88 15.12 28.21
C THR A 302 1.62 15.35 27.38
N ASN A 303 1.15 16.60 27.27
CA ASN A 303 0.00 16.94 26.44
C ASN A 303 0.29 16.60 24.97
N ASN A 304 -0.69 15.98 24.29
CA ASN A 304 -0.63 15.54 22.89
C ASN A 304 0.51 14.55 22.54
N LEU A 305 1.21 13.98 23.53
CA LEU A 305 2.42 13.18 23.28
C LEU A 305 2.18 11.99 22.33
N TYR A 306 1.03 11.32 22.45
CA TYR A 306 0.69 10.20 21.56
C TYR A 306 0.66 10.62 20.08
N ASN A 307 -0.02 11.73 19.75
CA ASN A 307 -0.12 12.21 18.36
C ASN A 307 1.23 12.73 17.84
N ASP A 308 2.03 13.37 18.70
CA ASP A 308 3.38 13.83 18.33
C ASP A 308 4.33 12.66 17.97
N LEU A 309 4.02 11.45 18.46
CA LEU A 309 4.77 10.22 18.21
C LEU A 309 4.13 9.31 17.15
N ASN A 310 2.97 9.68 16.59
CA ASN A 310 2.25 8.93 15.56
C ASN A 310 1.75 9.93 14.50
N ARG A 311 2.70 10.54 13.76
CA ARG A 311 2.40 11.68 12.90
C ARG A 311 2.09 11.19 11.50
N LEU A 312 1.20 11.89 10.80
CA LEU A 312 0.89 11.62 9.39
C LEU A 312 2.13 11.61 8.48
N LYS A 313 3.14 12.42 8.76
CA LYS A 313 4.39 12.40 7.98
C LYS A 313 5.19 11.10 8.13
N ASP A 314 4.97 10.37 9.22
CA ASP A 314 5.54 9.04 9.46
C ASP A 314 4.84 8.01 8.54
N ASP A 315 3.51 8.07 8.39
CA ASP A 315 2.75 7.24 7.43
C ASP A 315 3.15 7.49 5.98
N LEU A 316 3.34 8.75 5.61
CA LEU A 316 3.79 9.12 4.27
C LEU A 316 5.17 8.56 3.95
N LEU A 317 6.07 8.56 4.93
CA LEU A 317 7.39 7.97 4.79
C LEU A 317 7.28 6.44 4.74
N TYR A 318 6.46 5.80 5.59
CA TYR A 318 6.27 4.33 5.55
C TYR A 318 5.78 3.88 4.17
N GLU A 319 4.73 4.50 3.62
CA GLU A 319 4.25 4.16 2.27
C GLU A 319 5.37 4.24 1.23
N GLU A 320 6.18 5.29 1.28
CA GLU A 320 7.31 5.49 0.36
C GLU A 320 8.43 4.47 0.58
N LEU A 321 8.73 4.09 1.83
CA LEU A 321 9.70 3.05 2.13
C LEU A 321 9.27 1.71 1.53
N MET A 322 8.02 1.31 1.71
CA MET A 322 7.52 0.04 1.15
C MET A 322 7.44 0.08 -0.39
N GLU A 323 7.01 1.20 -0.98
CA GLU A 323 7.03 1.40 -2.45
C GLU A 323 8.44 1.23 -3.05
N ASN A 324 9.51 1.50 -2.28
CA ASN A 324 10.89 1.34 -2.75
C ASN A 324 11.58 0.07 -2.22
N ALA A 325 10.97 -0.67 -1.30
CA ALA A 325 11.55 -1.87 -0.70
C ALA A 325 11.06 -3.16 -1.36
N ILE A 326 9.80 -3.23 -1.78
CA ILE A 326 9.22 -4.45 -2.37
C ILE A 326 10.03 -4.85 -3.62
N THR A 327 10.42 -6.12 -3.67
CA THR A 327 11.38 -6.64 -4.65
C THR A 327 10.74 -7.74 -5.49
N VAL A 328 10.86 -7.66 -6.81
CA VAL A 328 10.50 -8.75 -7.73
C VAL A 328 11.75 -9.53 -8.07
N VAL A 329 11.73 -10.85 -7.84
CA VAL A 329 12.91 -11.72 -8.07
C VAL A 329 12.74 -12.72 -9.20
N SER A 330 11.50 -12.98 -9.61
CA SER A 330 11.19 -13.75 -10.81
C SER A 330 10.10 -13.05 -11.58
N ASN A 331 10.27 -12.96 -12.90
CA ASN A 331 9.28 -12.40 -13.82
C ASN A 331 9.36 -13.10 -15.19
N GLN A 332 9.11 -14.41 -15.20
CA GLN A 332 9.15 -15.20 -16.42
C GLN A 332 8.03 -14.75 -17.37
N ASN A 333 8.36 -14.69 -18.66
CA ASN A 333 7.45 -14.23 -19.72
C ASN A 333 6.84 -12.84 -19.45
N GLU A 334 7.52 -12.00 -18.64
CA GLU A 334 7.06 -10.66 -18.27
C GLU A 334 5.63 -10.63 -17.71
N ILE A 335 5.27 -11.63 -16.89
CA ILE A 335 3.92 -11.71 -16.32
C ILE A 335 3.59 -10.53 -15.40
N LEU A 336 4.58 -9.98 -14.69
CA LEU A 336 4.44 -8.81 -13.83
C LEU A 336 4.92 -7.53 -14.55
N PRO A 337 4.18 -6.41 -14.39
CA PRO A 337 2.85 -6.35 -13.80
C PRO A 337 1.80 -7.03 -14.70
N LEU A 338 0.74 -7.58 -14.11
CA LEU A 338 -0.30 -8.32 -14.83
C LEU A 338 -0.99 -7.44 -15.88
N ARG A 339 -1.02 -7.95 -17.12
CA ARG A 339 -1.66 -7.35 -18.30
C ARG A 339 -2.73 -8.27 -18.87
N ASN A 340 -3.48 -7.76 -19.86
CA ASN A 340 -4.47 -8.51 -20.64
C ASN A 340 -5.50 -9.20 -19.72
N LEU A 341 -6.07 -8.42 -18.80
CA LEU A 341 -6.96 -8.91 -17.74
C LEU A 341 -8.19 -9.65 -18.28
N ASP A 342 -8.60 -9.36 -19.51
CA ASP A 342 -9.68 -10.02 -20.25
C ASP A 342 -9.39 -11.49 -20.57
N THR A 343 -8.12 -11.90 -20.59
CA THR A 343 -7.67 -13.28 -20.80
C THR A 343 -7.37 -14.02 -19.50
N LYS A 344 -7.48 -13.35 -18.35
CA LYS A 344 -7.07 -13.88 -17.04
C LYS A 344 -8.29 -14.35 -16.24
N SER A 345 -8.22 -15.57 -15.71
CA SER A 345 -9.07 -16.02 -14.60
C SER A 345 -8.18 -16.21 -13.37
N ILE A 346 -8.36 -15.34 -12.37
CA ILE A 346 -7.42 -15.18 -11.26
C ILE A 346 -8.02 -15.75 -9.97
N ALA A 347 -7.31 -16.70 -9.37
CA ALA A 347 -7.55 -17.15 -8.00
C ALA A 347 -6.53 -16.55 -7.04
N TYR A 348 -6.94 -16.33 -5.80
CA TYR A 348 -6.06 -16.01 -4.68
C TYR A 348 -6.07 -17.18 -3.68
N VAL A 349 -4.88 -17.68 -3.34
CA VAL A 349 -4.68 -18.69 -2.31
C VAL A 349 -3.88 -18.05 -1.18
N GLU A 350 -4.51 -17.97 -0.01
CA GLU A 350 -3.85 -17.51 1.21
C GLU A 350 -3.15 -18.69 1.86
N MET A 351 -1.84 -18.56 2.07
CA MET A 351 -1.02 -19.43 2.91
C MET A 351 -0.51 -18.61 4.08
N GLY A 352 -0.26 -19.22 5.22
CA GLY A 352 -0.01 -18.42 6.40
C GLY A 352 -0.72 -18.87 7.66
N ASP A 353 -0.36 -18.21 8.74
CA ASP A 353 -1.08 -18.22 10.02
C ASP A 353 -1.49 -16.80 10.46
N ASP A 354 -1.35 -15.81 9.57
CA ASP A 354 -1.68 -14.40 9.82
C ASP A 354 -2.58 -13.84 8.68
N ASP A 355 -3.20 -12.68 8.92
CA ASP A 355 -4.24 -12.15 8.04
C ASP A 355 -3.69 -11.65 6.69
N GLY A 356 -4.24 -12.21 5.60
CA GLY A 356 -4.04 -11.77 4.22
C GLY A 356 -5.22 -11.00 3.62
N SER A 357 -6.23 -10.66 4.41
CA SER A 357 -7.47 -10.02 3.91
C SER A 357 -7.21 -8.66 3.27
N VAL A 358 -6.24 -7.89 3.76
CA VAL A 358 -5.88 -6.58 3.21
C VAL A 358 -5.32 -6.73 1.80
N PHE A 359 -4.42 -7.68 1.59
CA PHE A 359 -3.88 -8.01 0.27
C PHE A 359 -5.00 -8.43 -0.68
N TYR A 360 -5.84 -9.38 -0.28
CA TYR A 360 -6.97 -9.85 -1.09
C TYR A 360 -7.93 -8.72 -1.48
N ASN A 361 -8.30 -7.87 -0.52
CA ASN A 361 -9.18 -6.74 -0.77
C ASN A 361 -8.56 -5.71 -1.73
N GLU A 362 -7.25 -5.50 -1.66
CA GLU A 362 -6.53 -4.63 -2.59
C GLU A 362 -6.46 -5.23 -4.01
N LEU A 363 -6.24 -6.55 -4.16
CA LEU A 363 -6.25 -7.22 -5.47
C LEU A 363 -7.58 -7.04 -6.21
N LYS A 364 -8.70 -7.14 -5.48
CA LYS A 364 -10.06 -6.96 -6.03
C LYS A 364 -10.32 -5.57 -6.62
N LYS A 365 -9.54 -4.56 -6.23
CA LYS A 365 -9.68 -3.20 -6.79
C LYS A 365 -9.27 -3.14 -8.25
N TYR A 366 -8.41 -4.05 -8.71
CA TYR A 366 -7.91 -4.07 -10.09
C TYR A 366 -8.75 -4.95 -11.00
N THR A 367 -9.03 -6.19 -10.58
CA THR A 367 -9.88 -7.10 -11.35
C THR A 367 -10.61 -8.10 -10.46
N LYS A 368 -11.44 -8.95 -11.05
CA LYS A 368 -12.11 -10.05 -10.36
C LYS A 368 -11.07 -11.08 -9.94
N VAL A 369 -10.97 -11.30 -8.63
CA VAL A 369 -10.09 -12.29 -8.00
C VAL A 369 -10.93 -13.13 -7.06
N HIS A 370 -10.84 -14.44 -7.17
CA HIS A 370 -11.58 -15.37 -6.32
C HIS A 370 -10.68 -15.94 -5.22
N LYS A 371 -11.01 -15.70 -3.95
CA LYS A 371 -10.33 -16.40 -2.85
C LYS A 371 -10.71 -17.88 -2.86
N ILE A 372 -9.73 -18.76 -2.92
CA ILE A 372 -9.90 -20.21 -2.91
C ILE A 372 -9.32 -20.78 -1.62
N GLU A 373 -10.16 -21.48 -0.87
CA GLU A 373 -9.80 -22.15 0.37
C GLU A 373 -10.16 -23.63 0.28
N ALA A 374 -9.34 -24.47 0.90
CA ALA A 374 -9.51 -25.92 0.93
C ALA A 374 -8.82 -26.50 2.16
N LYS A 375 -9.26 -27.68 2.61
CA LYS A 375 -8.61 -28.40 3.72
C LYS A 375 -7.59 -29.41 3.23
N ARG A 376 -7.78 -29.93 2.01
CA ARG A 376 -6.96 -30.95 1.36
C ARG A 376 -6.39 -30.47 0.03
N LEU A 377 -5.28 -31.08 -0.37
CA LEU A 377 -4.56 -30.73 -1.59
C LEU A 377 -5.34 -31.06 -2.87
N ASP A 378 -5.97 -32.23 -2.92
CA ASP A 378 -6.80 -32.62 -4.07
C ASP A 378 -7.99 -31.68 -4.25
N GLU A 379 -8.59 -31.23 -3.14
CA GLU A 379 -9.67 -30.24 -3.16
C GLU A 379 -9.20 -28.90 -3.72
N ILE A 380 -8.04 -28.38 -3.28
CA ILE A 380 -7.55 -27.09 -3.78
C ILE A 380 -7.21 -27.17 -5.27
N LEU A 381 -6.53 -28.23 -5.71
CA LEU A 381 -6.16 -28.41 -7.10
C LEU A 381 -7.39 -28.51 -8.01
N ASN A 382 -8.43 -29.23 -7.59
CA ASN A 382 -9.69 -29.32 -8.33
C ASN A 382 -10.39 -27.96 -8.46
N LYS A 383 -10.45 -27.17 -7.39
CA LYS A 383 -11.03 -25.81 -7.44
C LYS A 383 -10.23 -24.88 -8.37
N LEU A 384 -8.90 -25.03 -8.40
CA LEU A 384 -7.99 -24.21 -9.19
C LEU A 384 -7.98 -24.54 -10.69
N GLN A 385 -8.56 -25.64 -11.15
CA GLN A 385 -8.62 -26.01 -12.59
C GLN A 385 -9.34 -24.96 -13.46
N SER A 386 -10.27 -24.20 -12.87
CA SER A 386 -11.00 -23.13 -13.58
C SER A 386 -10.23 -21.82 -13.72
N TYR A 387 -9.02 -21.74 -13.14
CA TYR A 387 -8.20 -20.53 -13.08
C TYR A 387 -6.91 -20.72 -13.86
N ASN A 388 -6.60 -19.81 -14.76
CA ASN A 388 -5.33 -19.87 -15.48
C ASN A 388 -4.19 -19.18 -14.73
N THR A 389 -4.49 -18.28 -13.79
CA THR A 389 -3.51 -17.54 -12.99
C THR A 389 -3.84 -17.66 -11.51
N VAL A 390 -2.87 -18.01 -10.68
CA VAL A 390 -3.02 -18.13 -9.22
C VAL A 390 -2.04 -17.20 -8.54
N ILE A 391 -2.56 -16.27 -7.74
CA ILE A 391 -1.77 -15.45 -6.83
C ILE A 391 -1.74 -16.15 -5.48
N ILE A 392 -0.54 -16.41 -4.95
CA ILE A 392 -0.36 -17.06 -3.65
C ILE A 392 0.29 -16.05 -2.72
N GLY A 393 -0.35 -15.76 -1.58
CA GLY A 393 0.20 -14.90 -0.54
C GLY A 393 0.67 -15.73 0.65
N LEU A 394 1.93 -15.60 1.08
CA LEU A 394 2.40 -16.16 2.36
C LEU A 394 2.37 -15.08 3.45
N HIS A 395 1.53 -15.28 4.46
CA HIS A 395 1.31 -14.35 5.56
C HIS A 395 1.76 -14.95 6.90
N ARG A 396 2.74 -14.33 7.54
CA ARG A 396 3.16 -14.67 8.92
C ARG A 396 3.16 -13.43 9.79
N SER A 397 3.09 -13.66 11.10
CA SER A 397 3.11 -12.59 12.10
C SER A 397 4.32 -11.66 11.95
N ASN A 398 4.04 -10.36 11.80
CA ASN A 398 5.05 -9.31 11.81
C ASN A 398 5.11 -8.57 13.17
N ALA A 399 4.55 -9.15 14.24
CA ALA A 399 4.44 -8.51 15.55
C ALA A 399 5.80 -8.11 16.15
N ASN A 400 6.87 -8.85 15.82
CA ASN A 400 8.25 -8.50 16.12
C ASN A 400 9.23 -9.27 15.20
N PRO A 401 10.51 -8.86 15.13
CA PRO A 401 11.51 -9.46 14.24
C PRO A 401 11.85 -10.94 14.47
N TRP A 402 11.45 -11.51 15.61
CA TRP A 402 11.80 -12.87 16.03
C TRP A 402 10.69 -13.89 15.77
N LYS A 403 9.56 -13.47 15.19
CA LYS A 403 8.50 -14.38 14.77
C LYS A 403 8.95 -15.31 13.64
N ASP A 404 8.32 -16.48 13.60
CA ASP A 404 8.55 -17.48 12.57
C ASP A 404 8.12 -16.95 11.20
N PHE A 405 8.83 -17.38 10.16
CA PHE A 405 8.71 -16.87 8.80
C PHE A 405 8.70 -17.98 7.74
N GLU A 406 9.07 -19.19 8.14
CA GLU A 406 9.29 -20.34 7.26
C GLU A 406 7.98 -20.88 6.69
N PHE A 407 8.07 -21.57 5.55
CA PHE A 407 6.99 -22.41 5.09
C PHE A 407 6.91 -23.70 5.92
N THR A 408 5.70 -24.16 6.21
CA THR A 408 5.51 -25.52 6.69
C THR A 408 5.72 -26.53 5.55
N PRO A 409 6.08 -27.80 5.85
CA PRO A 409 6.18 -28.84 4.83
C PRO A 409 4.90 -29.02 4.01
N LYS A 410 3.73 -28.84 4.63
CA LYS A 410 2.42 -28.90 3.97
C LYS A 410 2.28 -27.78 2.93
N GLU A 411 2.58 -26.54 3.31
CA GLU A 411 2.47 -25.38 2.40
C GLU A 411 3.45 -25.50 1.24
N LEU A 412 4.68 -25.98 1.45
CA LEU A 412 5.63 -26.23 0.36
C LEU A 412 5.09 -27.25 -0.65
N VAL A 413 4.50 -28.35 -0.19
CA VAL A 413 3.90 -29.35 -1.07
C VAL A 413 2.77 -28.71 -1.90
N TRP A 414 1.88 -27.95 -1.25
CA TRP A 414 0.78 -27.25 -1.94
C TRP A 414 1.30 -26.26 -2.96
N LEU A 415 2.29 -25.45 -2.58
CA LEU A 415 2.92 -24.45 -3.43
C LEU A 415 3.46 -25.09 -4.72
N TYR A 416 4.21 -26.20 -4.61
CA TYR A 416 4.75 -26.88 -5.79
C TYR A 416 3.70 -27.59 -6.64
N GLU A 417 2.70 -28.23 -6.05
CA GLU A 417 1.66 -28.88 -6.85
C GLU A 417 0.79 -27.87 -7.60
N ILE A 418 0.46 -26.72 -6.98
CA ILE A 418 -0.28 -25.64 -7.66
C ILE A 418 0.57 -25.07 -8.81
N ALA A 419 1.86 -24.82 -8.56
CA ALA A 419 2.78 -24.33 -9.59
C ALA A 419 2.95 -25.29 -10.77
N ARG A 420 2.68 -26.60 -10.62
CA ARG A 420 2.74 -27.54 -11.75
C ARG A 420 1.56 -27.43 -12.70
N THR A 421 0.40 -26.97 -12.22
CA THR A 421 -0.85 -27.00 -12.99
C THR A 421 -1.34 -25.63 -13.42
N ASN A 422 -0.82 -24.56 -12.81
CA ASN A 422 -1.29 -23.20 -13.03
C ASN A 422 -0.11 -22.24 -13.19
N THR A 423 -0.34 -21.11 -13.86
CA THR A 423 0.58 -19.98 -13.82
C THR A 423 0.51 -19.32 -12.44
N VAL A 424 1.64 -19.23 -11.74
CA VAL A 424 1.72 -18.78 -10.35
C VAL A 424 2.49 -17.47 -10.20
N VAL A 425 1.88 -16.54 -9.47
CA VAL A 425 2.56 -15.39 -8.86
C VAL A 425 2.60 -15.62 -7.36
N LEU A 426 3.79 -15.84 -6.80
CA LEU A 426 4.01 -15.94 -5.36
C LEU A 426 4.37 -14.56 -4.79
N ASP A 427 3.74 -14.17 -3.69
CA ASP A 427 4.08 -13.00 -2.90
C ASP A 427 4.30 -13.39 -1.44
N VAL A 428 5.47 -13.06 -0.89
CA VAL A 428 5.83 -13.42 0.49
C VAL A 428 5.90 -12.17 1.37
N PHE A 429 5.09 -12.14 2.42
CA PHE A 429 5.00 -11.03 3.37
C PHE A 429 5.87 -11.23 4.62
N VAL A 430 7.06 -11.78 4.39
CA VAL A 430 8.02 -12.15 5.44
C VAL A 430 9.44 -11.84 5.00
N ARG A 431 10.40 -11.96 5.93
CA ARG A 431 11.82 -11.70 5.65
C ARG A 431 12.35 -12.56 4.49
N PRO A 432 13.30 -12.04 3.68
CA PRO A 432 13.78 -12.69 2.47
C PRO A 432 14.33 -14.11 2.67
N TYR A 433 14.79 -14.45 3.89
CA TYR A 433 15.29 -15.80 4.17
C TYR A 433 14.28 -16.93 3.94
N VAL A 434 12.97 -16.65 3.87
CA VAL A 434 11.96 -17.66 3.48
C VAL A 434 12.27 -18.29 2.12
N MET A 435 12.99 -17.57 1.25
CA MET A 435 13.39 -18.08 -0.06
C MET A 435 14.35 -19.27 0.03
N LEU A 436 15.01 -19.51 1.18
CA LEU A 436 15.82 -20.71 1.42
C LEU A 436 15.00 -21.99 1.47
N ASP A 437 13.70 -21.90 1.81
CA ASP A 437 12.79 -23.06 1.87
C ASP A 437 12.41 -23.55 0.46
N ILE A 438 12.48 -22.65 -0.53
CA ILE A 438 12.08 -22.92 -1.90
C ILE A 438 13.27 -23.51 -2.67
N LYS A 439 13.23 -24.82 -2.89
CA LYS A 439 14.30 -25.59 -3.54
C LYS A 439 14.43 -25.32 -5.05
N THR A 440 13.37 -24.83 -5.69
CA THR A 440 13.36 -24.53 -7.12
C THR A 440 12.35 -23.45 -7.45
N PHE A 441 12.71 -22.53 -8.34
CA PHE A 441 11.80 -21.51 -8.88
C PHE A 441 11.15 -21.94 -10.21
N LYS A 442 11.31 -23.20 -10.59
CA LYS A 442 10.66 -23.75 -11.78
C LYS A 442 9.15 -23.68 -11.61
N ASN A 443 8.46 -23.20 -12.65
CA ASN A 443 7.02 -22.99 -12.71
C ASN A 443 6.45 -21.90 -11.77
N PHE A 444 7.31 -20.98 -11.30
CA PHE A 444 6.85 -19.72 -10.72
C PHE A 444 7.11 -18.60 -11.72
N GLU A 445 6.06 -18.14 -12.40
CA GLU A 445 6.19 -17.07 -13.38
C GLU A 445 6.45 -15.72 -12.73
N GLY A 446 5.91 -15.47 -11.54
CA GLY A 446 6.19 -14.27 -10.75
C GLY A 446 6.57 -14.61 -9.31
N ILE A 447 7.59 -13.96 -8.77
CA ILE A 447 7.88 -14.00 -7.33
C ILE A 447 8.15 -12.58 -6.83
N VAL A 448 7.39 -12.17 -5.82
CA VAL A 448 7.47 -10.88 -5.14
C VAL A 448 7.84 -11.12 -3.67
N VAL A 449 8.77 -10.32 -3.15
CA VAL A 449 9.15 -10.31 -1.73
C VAL A 449 8.75 -8.98 -1.14
N SER A 450 7.77 -9.05 -0.25
CA SER A 450 7.12 -7.90 0.39
C SER A 450 7.58 -7.67 1.83
N TYR A 451 8.56 -8.47 2.30
CA TYR A 451 9.34 -8.33 3.54
C TYR A 451 8.59 -8.44 4.88
N GLN A 452 7.42 -7.81 5.01
CA GLN A 452 6.65 -7.71 6.24
C GLN A 452 5.15 -7.77 5.94
N ASN A 453 4.37 -8.41 6.82
CA ASN A 453 2.92 -8.53 6.70
C ASN A 453 2.12 -7.28 7.12
N SER A 454 2.72 -6.09 7.04
CA SER A 454 2.02 -4.86 7.42
C SER A 454 0.94 -4.53 6.40
N GLU A 455 -0.14 -3.86 6.83
CA GLU A 455 -1.20 -3.45 5.91
C GLU A 455 -0.67 -2.64 4.72
N ILE A 456 0.32 -1.77 4.97
CA ILE A 456 0.95 -0.96 3.93
C ILE A 456 1.68 -1.87 2.92
N SER A 457 2.42 -2.85 3.39
CA SER A 457 3.11 -3.80 2.50
C SER A 457 2.12 -4.58 1.63
N GLN A 458 1.07 -5.15 2.25
CA GLN A 458 -0.02 -5.84 1.55
C GLN A 458 -0.67 -4.95 0.49
N LYS A 459 -1.03 -3.70 0.84
CA LYS A 459 -1.62 -2.75 -0.11
C LYS A 459 -0.66 -2.43 -1.25
N LYS A 460 0.61 -2.11 -0.97
CA LYS A 460 1.56 -1.71 -2.01
C LYS A 460 1.94 -2.87 -2.92
N SER A 461 2.04 -4.10 -2.41
CA SER A 461 2.36 -5.25 -3.24
C SER A 461 1.25 -5.57 -4.25
N ALA A 462 -0.02 -5.54 -3.83
CA ALA A 462 -1.15 -5.70 -4.77
C ALA A 462 -1.14 -4.62 -5.87
N GLN A 463 -0.78 -3.38 -5.53
CA GLN A 463 -0.60 -2.32 -6.53
C GLN A 463 0.56 -2.59 -7.48
N LEU A 464 1.68 -3.13 -6.99
CA LEU A 464 2.82 -3.50 -7.83
C LEU A 464 2.43 -4.62 -8.81
N ILE A 465 1.73 -5.66 -8.33
CA ILE A 465 1.29 -6.80 -9.15
C ILE A 465 0.46 -6.36 -10.34
N PHE A 466 -0.39 -5.34 -10.20
CA PHE A 466 -1.22 -4.78 -11.28
C PHE A 466 -0.67 -3.49 -11.91
N GLY A 467 0.56 -3.11 -11.57
CA GLY A 467 1.27 -2.00 -12.18
C GLY A 467 0.72 -0.62 -11.83
N GLY A 468 0.06 -0.48 -10.67
CA GLY A 468 -0.25 0.81 -10.07
C GLY A 468 0.98 1.51 -9.50
N ILE A 469 2.02 0.77 -9.13
CA ILE A 469 3.33 1.30 -8.73
C ILE A 469 4.47 0.49 -9.38
N PRO A 470 5.68 1.07 -9.54
CA PRO A 470 6.85 0.35 -10.04
C PRO A 470 7.45 -0.61 -9.00
N ALA A 471 8.28 -1.55 -9.46
CA ALA A 471 9.16 -2.36 -8.61
C ALA A 471 10.58 -1.77 -8.59
N LYS A 472 11.14 -1.56 -7.40
CA LYS A 472 12.43 -0.85 -7.21
C LYS A 472 13.38 -1.49 -6.21
N GLY A 473 12.90 -2.42 -5.38
CA GLY A 473 13.71 -3.07 -4.37
C GLY A 473 14.73 -4.03 -4.96
N VAL A 474 15.80 -4.28 -4.20
CA VAL A 474 16.75 -5.37 -4.44
C VAL A 474 16.95 -6.17 -3.17
N PHE A 475 17.50 -7.37 -3.27
CA PHE A 475 17.77 -8.21 -2.11
C PHE A 475 18.89 -7.61 -1.24
N PRO A 476 18.67 -7.44 0.07
CA PRO A 476 19.72 -7.01 0.99
C PRO A 476 20.64 -8.16 1.43
N VAL A 477 20.27 -9.40 1.12
CA VAL A 477 20.92 -10.63 1.58
C VAL A 477 20.88 -11.70 0.47
N THR A 478 21.79 -12.67 0.52
CA THR A 478 21.80 -13.84 -0.37
C THR A 478 20.90 -14.91 0.22
N THR A 479 20.05 -15.50 -0.62
CA THR A 479 19.10 -16.54 -0.23
C THR A 479 19.13 -17.69 -1.24
N GLY A 480 19.79 -18.78 -0.87
CA GLY A 480 19.92 -19.98 -1.71
C GLY A 480 20.88 -19.78 -2.88
N ALA A 481 21.05 -20.83 -3.71
CA ALA A 481 22.00 -20.78 -4.83
C ALA A 481 21.60 -19.81 -5.97
N ASN A 482 20.34 -19.34 -5.97
CA ASN A 482 19.73 -18.66 -7.11
C ASN A 482 19.41 -17.16 -6.88
N LEU A 483 19.49 -16.65 -5.64
CA LEU A 483 19.28 -15.22 -5.34
C LEU A 483 20.42 -14.70 -4.48
N ARG A 484 21.10 -13.67 -4.97
CA ARG A 484 22.23 -13.02 -4.33
C ARG A 484 21.83 -11.64 -3.82
N VAL A 485 22.61 -11.12 -2.87
CA VAL A 485 22.54 -9.71 -2.51
C VAL A 485 22.67 -8.83 -3.76
N GLY A 486 21.79 -7.82 -3.86
CA GLY A 486 21.69 -6.94 -5.01
C GLY A 486 20.75 -7.42 -6.13
N ASP A 487 20.23 -8.65 -6.09
CA ASP A 487 19.28 -9.14 -7.08
C ASP A 487 17.91 -8.48 -6.92
N GLY A 488 17.32 -8.05 -8.04
CA GLY A 488 15.98 -7.47 -8.08
C GLY A 488 15.64 -6.99 -9.49
N LEU A 489 14.40 -7.22 -9.93
CA LEU A 489 13.91 -6.80 -11.23
C LEU A 489 13.18 -5.45 -11.12
N PHE A 490 13.65 -4.47 -11.89
CA PHE A 490 13.01 -3.17 -11.98
C PHE A 490 11.85 -3.20 -12.98
N LEU A 491 10.65 -2.90 -12.50
CA LEU A 491 9.45 -2.88 -13.33
C LEU A 491 8.86 -1.48 -13.39
N ASN A 492 8.44 -1.07 -14.58
CA ASN A 492 7.70 0.18 -14.78
C ASN A 492 6.22 0.01 -14.42
N GLU A 493 5.61 1.07 -13.91
CA GLU A 493 4.16 1.15 -13.73
C GLU A 493 3.41 1.10 -15.08
N LEU A 494 2.18 0.58 -15.06
CA LEU A 494 1.30 0.48 -16.22
C LEU A 494 0.32 1.65 -16.36
N LYS A 495 0.47 2.68 -15.51
CA LYS A 495 -0.51 3.78 -15.35
C LYS A 495 -1.92 3.26 -15.04
N SER A 496 -2.00 2.16 -14.31
CA SER A 496 -3.21 1.76 -13.59
C SER A 496 -3.46 2.74 -12.44
N LEU A 497 -4.68 2.80 -11.91
CA LEU A 497 -4.92 3.56 -10.67
C LEU A 497 -4.03 3.02 -9.54
N SER A 498 -3.37 3.92 -8.82
CA SER A 498 -2.69 3.63 -7.56
C SER A 498 -3.54 4.07 -6.38
N TYR A 499 -3.20 3.62 -5.17
CA TYR A 499 -3.95 3.91 -3.95
C TYR A 499 -2.99 4.33 -2.81
N GLY A 500 -3.38 5.33 -2.03
CA GLY A 500 -2.56 5.79 -0.90
C GLY A 500 -3.09 7.06 -0.26
N LEU A 501 -2.24 7.74 0.50
CA LEU A 501 -2.66 8.90 1.30
C LEU A 501 -2.90 10.18 0.47
N PRO A 502 -3.85 11.05 0.89
CA PRO A 502 -4.14 12.34 0.24
C PRO A 502 -2.92 13.24 0.04
N GLU A 503 -2.01 13.28 1.00
CA GLU A 503 -0.85 14.15 1.01
C GLU A 503 0.14 13.78 -0.10
N ARG A 504 0.15 12.52 -0.56
CA ARG A 504 0.97 12.07 -1.70
C ARG A 504 0.57 12.76 -3.01
N VAL A 505 -0.63 13.35 -3.08
CA VAL A 505 -1.10 14.12 -4.25
C VAL A 505 -1.36 15.60 -3.93
N GLY A 506 -0.79 16.10 -2.83
CA GLY A 506 -0.93 17.49 -2.41
C GLY A 506 -2.34 17.84 -1.92
N MET A 507 -3.06 16.88 -1.35
CA MET A 507 -4.36 17.06 -0.71
C MET A 507 -4.21 16.90 0.81
N SER A 508 -5.11 17.50 1.59
CA SER A 508 -5.08 17.43 3.05
C SER A 508 -6.18 16.49 3.55
N SER A 509 -5.77 15.40 4.20
CA SER A 509 -6.66 14.48 4.93
C SER A 509 -7.56 15.20 5.92
N GLU A 510 -7.01 16.18 6.66
CA GLU A 510 -7.78 17.00 7.59
C GLU A 510 -8.89 17.80 6.89
N ARG A 511 -8.58 18.47 5.76
CA ARG A 511 -9.61 19.19 5.00
C ARG A 511 -10.65 18.25 4.38
N LEU A 512 -10.26 17.03 4.02
CA LEU A 512 -11.17 16.02 3.48
C LEU A 512 -12.19 15.51 4.49
N LYS A 513 -11.98 15.71 5.81
CA LYS A 513 -13.04 15.47 6.80
C LYS A 513 -14.30 16.30 6.53
N ARG A 514 -14.19 17.45 5.85
CA ARG A 514 -15.37 18.21 5.40
C ARG A 514 -16.19 17.44 4.36
N VAL A 515 -15.54 16.64 3.52
CA VAL A 515 -16.22 15.75 2.57
C VAL A 515 -16.98 14.67 3.34
N ASP A 516 -16.36 14.08 4.37
CA ASP A 516 -17.04 13.12 5.26
C ASP A 516 -18.30 13.75 5.88
N SER A 517 -18.18 14.96 6.44
CA SER A 517 -19.31 15.66 7.07
C SER A 517 -20.43 15.99 6.08
N LEU A 518 -20.11 16.38 4.84
CA LEU A 518 -21.11 16.66 3.82
C LEU A 518 -21.83 15.38 3.37
N ALA A 519 -21.08 14.29 3.19
CA ALA A 519 -21.67 12.99 2.84
C ALA A 519 -22.58 12.48 3.97
N GLN A 520 -22.13 12.58 5.22
CA GLN A 520 -22.92 12.20 6.39
C GLN A 520 -24.17 13.08 6.53
N MET A 521 -24.05 14.40 6.34
CA MET A 521 -25.20 15.31 6.36
C MET A 521 -26.25 14.95 5.31
N ALA A 522 -25.84 14.57 4.10
CA ALA A 522 -26.77 14.16 3.05
C ALA A 522 -27.54 12.88 3.44
N VAL A 523 -26.87 11.94 4.12
CA VAL A 523 -27.50 10.71 4.65
C VAL A 523 -28.44 11.04 5.82
N ASP A 524 -27.97 11.80 6.81
CA ASP A 524 -28.72 12.13 8.02
C ASP A 524 -29.96 13.01 7.72
N SER A 525 -29.85 13.87 6.71
CA SER A 525 -30.94 14.75 6.25
C SER A 525 -31.89 14.07 5.27
N LEU A 526 -31.75 12.75 5.06
CA LEU A 526 -32.57 11.96 4.14
C LEU A 526 -32.58 12.49 2.70
N MET A 527 -31.48 13.12 2.25
CA MET A 527 -31.31 13.53 0.84
C MET A 527 -30.95 12.33 -0.04
N THR A 528 -30.24 11.35 0.53
CA THR A 528 -29.92 10.07 -0.09
C THR A 528 -29.81 9.01 1.01
N PRO A 529 -30.19 7.73 0.77
CA PRO A 529 -30.04 6.70 1.79
C PRO A 529 -28.58 6.30 2.02
N GLY A 530 -27.73 6.40 1.00
CA GLY A 530 -26.33 5.97 1.06
C GLY A 530 -25.51 6.48 -0.12
N ILE A 531 -24.19 6.40 0.00
CA ILE A 531 -23.22 7.00 -0.92
C ILE A 531 -21.97 6.11 -1.01
N GLN A 532 -21.48 5.84 -2.21
CA GLN A 532 -20.07 5.53 -2.46
C GLN A 532 -19.36 6.80 -2.95
N LEU A 533 -18.27 7.20 -2.29
CA LEU A 533 -17.53 8.41 -2.65
C LEU A 533 -16.05 8.11 -2.86
N LEU A 534 -15.58 8.39 -4.08
CA LEU A 534 -14.19 8.18 -4.49
C LEU A 534 -13.60 9.48 -5.06
N ILE A 535 -12.38 9.81 -4.65
CA ILE A 535 -11.62 10.93 -5.21
C ILE A 535 -10.24 10.44 -5.66
N ALA A 536 -9.90 10.72 -6.91
CA ALA A 536 -8.61 10.42 -7.51
C ALA A 536 -7.96 11.69 -8.06
N ARG A 537 -6.64 11.80 -7.93
CA ARG A 537 -5.84 12.89 -8.50
C ARG A 537 -4.49 12.33 -8.95
N LYS A 538 -4.01 12.75 -10.12
CA LYS A 538 -2.73 12.27 -10.69
C LYS A 538 -2.62 10.74 -10.75
N GLY A 539 -3.72 10.05 -11.11
CA GLY A 539 -3.75 8.58 -11.18
C GLY A 539 -3.72 7.86 -9.83
N LYS A 540 -3.83 8.57 -8.71
CA LYS A 540 -3.91 7.98 -7.37
C LYS A 540 -5.28 8.23 -6.74
N VAL A 541 -5.97 7.16 -6.36
CA VAL A 541 -7.14 7.19 -5.49
C VAL A 541 -6.66 7.40 -4.06
N PHE A 542 -7.08 8.50 -3.44
CA PHE A 542 -6.65 8.85 -2.08
C PHE A 542 -7.80 9.02 -1.09
N TYR A 543 -9.02 8.91 -1.58
CA TYR A 543 -10.23 8.89 -0.79
C TYR A 543 -11.17 7.89 -1.44
N ASN A 544 -11.63 6.91 -0.67
CA ASN A 544 -12.63 5.91 -1.09
C ASN A 544 -13.39 5.47 0.15
N LYS A 545 -14.58 6.02 0.37
CA LYS A 545 -15.41 5.78 1.57
C LYS A 545 -16.87 5.62 1.20
N ASN A 546 -17.57 4.85 2.02
CA ASN A 546 -19.00 4.59 1.89
C ASN A 546 -19.75 5.16 3.08
N PHE A 547 -20.99 5.61 2.85
CA PHE A 547 -21.84 6.23 3.85
C PHE A 547 -23.26 5.69 3.75
N GLY A 548 -23.96 5.63 4.88
CA GLY A 548 -25.37 5.27 4.92
C GLY A 548 -25.67 3.82 4.54
N LYS A 549 -26.84 3.61 3.96
CA LYS A 549 -27.47 2.31 3.70
C LYS A 549 -28.03 2.25 2.29
N HIS A 550 -28.38 1.06 1.83
CA HIS A 550 -29.01 0.87 0.51
C HIS A 550 -30.36 1.59 0.40
N THR A 551 -31.12 1.67 1.49
CA THR A 551 -32.43 2.31 1.56
C THR A 551 -32.60 3.05 2.89
N TYR A 552 -33.52 4.01 2.95
CA TYR A 552 -33.81 4.77 4.19
C TYR A 552 -34.28 3.87 5.34
N LYS A 553 -34.97 2.78 5.00
CA LYS A 553 -35.38 1.72 5.94
C LYS A 553 -34.46 0.52 5.77
N GLY A 554 -34.18 -0.22 6.83
CA GLY A 554 -33.35 -1.43 6.79
C GLY A 554 -31.95 -1.24 7.39
N ASN A 555 -31.14 -2.30 7.32
CA ASN A 555 -29.84 -2.40 8.01
C ASN A 555 -28.65 -2.67 7.07
N GLN A 556 -28.90 -2.75 5.77
CA GLN A 556 -27.85 -3.04 4.79
C GLN A 556 -27.03 -1.78 4.50
N VAL A 557 -25.78 -1.79 4.94
CA VAL A 557 -24.81 -0.69 4.78
C VAL A 557 -24.24 -0.72 3.38
N VAL A 558 -23.88 0.45 2.84
CA VAL A 558 -23.17 0.55 1.57
C VAL A 558 -21.74 0.01 1.71
N ASP A 559 -21.40 -0.98 0.90
CA ASP A 559 -20.06 -1.53 0.72
C ASP A 559 -19.46 -1.06 -0.62
N SER A 560 -18.16 -1.28 -0.83
CA SER A 560 -17.38 -0.79 -1.98
C SER A 560 -17.62 -1.60 -3.25
N ASP A 561 -18.16 -2.80 -3.12
CA ASP A 561 -18.53 -3.69 -4.21
C ASP A 561 -20.01 -3.61 -4.59
N ASP A 562 -20.79 -2.79 -3.87
CA ASP A 562 -22.16 -2.46 -4.26
C ASP A 562 -22.19 -1.71 -5.59
N ILE A 563 -23.20 -2.01 -6.40
CA ILE A 563 -23.40 -1.41 -7.71
C ILE A 563 -24.71 -0.63 -7.76
N TYR A 564 -24.62 0.55 -8.38
CA TYR A 564 -25.72 1.50 -8.53
C TYR A 564 -26.10 1.57 -10.01
N ASP A 565 -27.39 1.77 -10.31
CA ASP A 565 -27.79 2.30 -11.61
C ASP A 565 -27.15 3.68 -11.76
N VAL A 566 -26.21 3.82 -12.70
CA VAL A 566 -25.46 5.07 -12.91
C VAL A 566 -26.14 6.01 -13.91
N ALA A 567 -27.37 5.69 -14.33
CA ALA A 567 -28.24 6.54 -15.10
C ALA A 567 -27.52 7.12 -16.34
N SER A 568 -27.52 8.45 -16.48
CA SER A 568 -26.94 9.15 -17.62
C SER A 568 -25.43 9.03 -17.77
N LEU A 569 -24.69 8.50 -16.78
CA LEU A 569 -23.28 8.17 -16.98
C LEU A 569 -23.09 7.07 -18.04
N THR A 570 -24.11 6.24 -18.28
CA THR A 570 -24.11 5.22 -19.34
C THR A 570 -23.58 5.73 -20.68
N LYS A 571 -23.92 6.96 -21.04
CA LYS A 571 -23.50 7.61 -22.30
C LYS A 571 -21.98 7.58 -22.49
N ILE A 572 -21.24 8.00 -21.47
CA ILE A 572 -19.77 8.07 -21.50
C ILE A 572 -19.09 6.77 -21.08
N LEU A 573 -19.82 5.85 -20.45
CA LEU A 573 -19.29 4.55 -20.04
C LEU A 573 -19.46 3.48 -21.13
N ALA A 574 -20.48 3.60 -21.99
CA ALA A 574 -20.87 2.58 -22.96
C ALA A 574 -20.89 3.09 -24.41
N THR A 575 -21.80 4.01 -24.75
CA THR A 575 -22.03 4.40 -26.16
C THR A 575 -20.89 5.22 -26.74
N LEU A 576 -20.39 6.20 -25.99
CA LEU A 576 -19.32 7.08 -26.45
C LEU A 576 -18.00 6.34 -26.76
N PRO A 577 -17.48 5.42 -25.92
CA PRO A 577 -16.25 4.69 -26.24
C PRO A 577 -16.38 3.80 -27.48
N LEU A 578 -17.52 3.13 -27.68
CA LEU A 578 -17.76 2.38 -28.92
C LEU A 578 -17.79 3.30 -30.15
N LEU A 579 -18.37 4.49 -30.01
CA LEU A 579 -18.39 5.44 -31.12
C LEU A 579 -17.01 6.04 -31.43
N MET A 580 -16.20 6.34 -30.40
CA MET A 580 -14.82 6.79 -30.58
C MET A 580 -13.99 5.73 -31.30
N GLU A 581 -14.18 4.45 -30.97
CA GLU A 581 -13.52 3.33 -31.66
C GLU A 581 -13.92 3.27 -33.15
N LEU A 582 -15.21 3.37 -33.48
CA LEU A 582 -15.69 3.40 -34.87
C LEU A 582 -15.15 4.61 -35.65
N GLU A 583 -14.98 5.75 -34.98
CA GLU A 583 -14.41 6.96 -35.57
C GLU A 583 -12.91 6.79 -35.87
N GLU A 584 -12.15 6.21 -34.94
CA GLU A 584 -10.72 5.89 -35.15
C GLU A 584 -10.48 4.89 -36.27
N GLN A 585 -11.38 3.94 -36.44
CA GLN A 585 -11.35 2.95 -37.52
C GLN A 585 -11.76 3.54 -38.87
N GLY A 586 -12.21 4.81 -38.91
CA GLY A 586 -12.67 5.49 -40.13
C GLY A 586 -14.03 5.01 -40.63
N ILE A 587 -14.78 4.26 -39.82
CA ILE A 587 -16.10 3.71 -40.16
C ILE A 587 -17.15 4.82 -40.10
N VAL A 588 -17.00 5.73 -39.14
CA VAL A 588 -17.76 6.99 -39.07
C VAL A 588 -16.81 8.17 -38.95
N SER A 589 -17.32 9.36 -39.23
CA SER A 589 -16.68 10.62 -38.92
C SER A 589 -17.66 11.51 -38.16
N LEU A 590 -17.16 12.56 -37.50
CA LEU A 590 -18.03 13.55 -36.88
C LEU A 590 -18.99 14.24 -37.88
N GLU A 591 -18.67 14.25 -39.17
CA GLU A 591 -19.55 14.79 -40.23
C GLU A 591 -20.50 13.75 -40.85
N SER A 592 -20.39 12.47 -40.46
CA SER A 592 -21.28 11.42 -40.97
C SER A 592 -22.73 11.74 -40.63
N LYS A 593 -23.61 11.61 -41.63
CA LYS A 593 -25.02 11.99 -41.49
C LYS A 593 -25.88 10.82 -41.07
N LEU A 594 -26.90 11.08 -40.26
CA LEU A 594 -27.79 10.04 -39.74
C LEU A 594 -28.50 9.22 -40.82
N GLY A 595 -28.89 9.82 -41.94
CA GLY A 595 -29.52 9.11 -43.05
C GLY A 595 -28.57 8.15 -43.79
N GLU A 596 -27.27 8.41 -43.74
CA GLU A 596 -26.25 7.52 -44.32
C GLU A 596 -26.03 6.32 -43.39
N LEU A 597 -25.97 6.57 -42.09
CA LEU A 597 -25.69 5.57 -41.04
C LEU A 597 -26.88 4.66 -40.75
N ILE A 598 -28.10 5.20 -40.70
CA ILE A 598 -29.31 4.48 -40.27
C ILE A 598 -30.33 4.50 -41.42
N PRO A 599 -30.48 3.40 -42.18
CA PRO A 599 -31.31 3.37 -43.40
C PRO A 599 -32.75 3.84 -43.20
N THR A 600 -33.35 3.57 -42.04
CA THR A 600 -34.73 3.96 -41.72
C THR A 600 -34.91 5.48 -41.60
N LEU A 601 -33.83 6.25 -41.40
CA LEU A 601 -33.85 7.71 -41.27
C LEU A 601 -33.64 8.47 -42.58
N ARG A 602 -33.29 7.81 -43.70
CA ARG A 602 -32.99 8.47 -44.99
C ARG A 602 -34.02 9.50 -45.43
N ARG A 603 -35.31 9.20 -45.18
CA ARG A 603 -36.46 10.03 -45.53
C ARG A 603 -37.09 10.74 -44.33
N SER A 604 -36.30 11.07 -43.30
CA SER A 604 -36.76 11.77 -42.09
C SER A 604 -36.19 13.19 -42.00
N ASN A 605 -36.79 14.03 -41.13
CA ASN A 605 -36.27 15.36 -40.78
C ASN A 605 -34.91 15.33 -40.03
N LYS A 606 -34.39 14.14 -39.70
CA LYS A 606 -33.10 13.92 -39.03
C LYS A 606 -31.99 13.48 -39.99
N SER A 607 -32.35 13.12 -41.23
CA SER A 607 -31.46 12.51 -42.23
C SER A 607 -30.14 13.27 -42.43
N LYS A 608 -30.19 14.61 -42.45
CA LYS A 608 -29.03 15.48 -42.73
C LYS A 608 -28.20 15.84 -41.49
N MET A 609 -28.65 15.49 -40.29
CA MET A 609 -27.91 15.83 -39.06
C MET A 609 -26.64 15.00 -38.97
N THR A 610 -25.57 15.63 -38.53
CA THR A 610 -24.25 14.98 -38.34
C THR A 610 -24.10 14.45 -36.91
N ILE A 611 -23.22 13.47 -36.71
CA ILE A 611 -22.81 12.98 -35.39
C ILE A 611 -22.38 14.16 -34.49
N LYS A 612 -21.57 15.08 -35.04
CA LYS A 612 -21.11 16.29 -34.34
C LYS A 612 -22.26 17.10 -33.76
N GLN A 613 -23.26 17.41 -34.58
CA GLN A 613 -24.40 18.23 -34.15
C GLN A 613 -25.21 17.53 -33.05
N ILE A 614 -25.50 16.24 -33.22
CA ILE A 614 -26.39 15.53 -32.28
C ILE A 614 -25.72 15.28 -30.92
N LEU A 615 -24.42 14.93 -30.90
CA LEU A 615 -23.70 14.63 -29.67
C LEU A 615 -23.14 15.86 -28.97
N SER A 616 -23.04 17.01 -29.65
CA SER A 616 -22.90 18.31 -29.00
C SER A 616 -24.24 18.91 -28.55
N HIS A 617 -25.36 18.19 -28.68
CA HIS A 617 -26.70 18.68 -28.31
C HIS A 617 -27.10 19.98 -29.02
N TYR A 618 -26.67 20.14 -30.27
CA TYR A 618 -26.88 21.32 -31.11
C TYR A 618 -27.54 20.94 -32.45
N ALA A 619 -28.68 20.23 -32.36
CA ALA A 619 -29.36 19.62 -33.51
C ALA A 619 -30.89 19.79 -33.53
N ARG A 620 -31.46 20.66 -32.69
CA ARG A 620 -32.92 20.87 -32.56
C ARG A 620 -33.72 19.62 -32.16
N LEU A 621 -33.07 18.57 -31.68
CA LEU A 621 -33.75 17.36 -31.21
C LEU A 621 -34.58 17.66 -29.95
N ARG A 622 -35.71 16.97 -29.80
CA ARG A 622 -36.49 17.04 -28.56
C ARG A 622 -35.65 16.50 -27.40
N PRO A 623 -35.70 17.12 -26.21
CA PRO A 623 -34.88 16.67 -25.08
C PRO A 623 -35.16 15.24 -24.64
N TRP A 624 -36.44 14.90 -24.48
CA TRP A 624 -36.89 13.61 -23.96
C TRP A 624 -38.23 13.23 -24.60
N ILE A 625 -38.45 11.93 -24.76
CA ILE A 625 -39.71 11.36 -25.24
C ILE A 625 -40.14 10.26 -24.24
N PRO A 626 -41.29 10.41 -23.58
CA PRO A 626 -41.78 9.43 -22.61
C PRO A 626 -42.51 8.27 -23.32
N PHE A 627 -41.76 7.37 -23.95
CA PHE A 627 -42.33 6.27 -24.75
C PHE A 627 -43.35 5.42 -23.99
N TYR A 628 -43.16 5.25 -22.68
CA TYR A 628 -44.03 4.45 -21.82
C TYR A 628 -45.45 4.99 -21.63
N ILE A 629 -45.68 6.30 -21.81
CA ILE A 629 -46.99 6.91 -21.56
C ILE A 629 -48.08 6.28 -22.43
N ASN A 630 -47.77 5.92 -23.68
CA ASN A 630 -48.73 5.28 -24.59
C ASN A 630 -48.98 3.80 -24.30
N THR A 631 -48.33 3.26 -23.26
CA THR A 631 -48.44 1.85 -22.84
C THR A 631 -49.16 1.68 -21.51
N VAL A 632 -49.46 2.78 -20.83
CA VAL A 632 -50.23 2.83 -19.60
C VAL A 632 -51.62 3.41 -19.89
N ASP A 633 -52.60 3.00 -19.10
CA ASP A 633 -53.96 3.50 -19.21
C ASP A 633 -54.03 4.98 -18.79
N SER A 634 -54.64 5.81 -19.62
CA SER A 634 -54.64 7.27 -19.41
C SER A 634 -55.38 7.71 -18.14
N ILE A 635 -56.33 6.90 -17.66
CA ILE A 635 -57.17 7.19 -16.50
C ILE A 635 -56.58 6.53 -15.24
N SER A 636 -56.49 5.21 -15.23
CA SER A 636 -56.02 4.42 -14.07
C SER A 636 -54.52 4.46 -13.86
N LYS A 637 -53.74 4.95 -14.85
CA LYS A 637 -52.27 4.99 -14.85
C LYS A 637 -51.59 3.62 -14.72
N LYS A 638 -52.33 2.54 -14.93
CA LYS A 638 -51.81 1.17 -14.83
C LYS A 638 -51.29 0.66 -16.19
N PRO A 639 -50.27 -0.21 -16.22
CA PRO A 639 -49.81 -0.87 -17.44
C PRO A 639 -50.94 -1.59 -18.18
N LEU A 640 -51.09 -1.32 -19.47
CA LEU A 640 -52.15 -1.94 -20.27
C LEU A 640 -51.81 -3.41 -20.57
N PRO A 641 -52.77 -4.34 -20.41
CA PRO A 641 -52.60 -5.73 -20.83
C PRO A 641 -52.33 -5.89 -22.33
N LYS A 642 -52.55 -4.88 -23.16
CA LYS A 642 -52.12 -4.95 -24.57
C LYS A 642 -50.60 -5.00 -24.71
N TYR A 643 -49.86 -4.34 -23.81
CA TYR A 643 -48.42 -4.16 -23.91
C TYR A 643 -47.61 -4.98 -22.89
N TYR A 644 -48.22 -5.40 -21.78
CA TYR A 644 -47.52 -6.10 -20.70
C TYR A 644 -48.15 -7.43 -20.29
N ARG A 645 -47.30 -8.37 -19.84
CA ARG A 645 -47.65 -9.65 -19.21
C ARG A 645 -46.84 -9.85 -17.93
N ARG A 646 -47.35 -10.68 -17.02
CA ARG A 646 -46.62 -11.08 -15.81
C ARG A 646 -45.68 -12.27 -16.01
N LYS A 647 -45.84 -12.98 -17.13
CA LYS A 647 -45.03 -14.14 -17.49
C LYS A 647 -44.39 -13.88 -18.85
N GLN A 648 -43.15 -14.31 -18.99
CA GLN A 648 -42.39 -14.25 -20.23
C GLN A 648 -43.05 -15.14 -21.29
N SER A 649 -43.11 -14.65 -22.53
CA SER A 649 -43.43 -15.44 -23.72
C SER A 649 -42.63 -14.92 -24.91
N LYS A 650 -42.70 -15.61 -26.06
CA LYS A 650 -42.03 -15.15 -27.28
C LYS A 650 -42.50 -13.75 -27.71
N GLU A 651 -43.80 -13.47 -27.55
CA GLU A 651 -44.41 -12.18 -27.88
C GLU A 651 -44.20 -11.13 -26.80
N PHE A 652 -43.88 -11.52 -25.56
CA PHE A 652 -43.64 -10.65 -24.41
C PHE A 652 -42.32 -11.03 -23.74
N ASN A 653 -41.20 -10.64 -24.36
CA ASN A 653 -39.86 -11.05 -23.94
C ASN A 653 -38.98 -9.91 -23.41
N ILE A 654 -39.46 -8.66 -23.41
CA ILE A 654 -38.69 -7.52 -22.91
C ILE A 654 -38.98 -7.36 -21.42
N GLU A 655 -38.03 -7.71 -20.56
CA GLU A 655 -38.23 -7.57 -19.11
C GLU A 655 -37.97 -6.13 -18.67
N VAL A 656 -39.02 -5.41 -18.26
CA VAL A 656 -38.90 -4.00 -17.85
C VAL A 656 -38.68 -3.85 -16.34
N THR A 657 -39.05 -4.87 -15.58
CA THR A 657 -38.78 -5.07 -14.14
C THR A 657 -39.26 -6.47 -13.75
N ASN A 658 -38.96 -6.91 -12.53
CA ASN A 658 -39.36 -8.20 -11.98
C ASN A 658 -40.84 -8.52 -12.26
N ASN A 659 -41.09 -9.69 -12.86
CA ASN A 659 -42.43 -10.19 -13.22
C ASN A 659 -43.26 -9.25 -14.12
N MET A 660 -42.62 -8.42 -14.95
CA MET A 660 -43.30 -7.55 -15.90
C MET A 660 -42.58 -7.54 -17.25
N TYR A 661 -43.22 -8.14 -18.25
CA TYR A 661 -42.67 -8.35 -19.59
C TYR A 661 -43.47 -7.56 -20.61
N MET A 662 -42.78 -6.72 -21.37
CA MET A 662 -43.30 -5.96 -22.48
C MET A 662 -43.28 -6.76 -23.77
N ARG A 663 -44.20 -6.44 -24.68
CA ARG A 663 -44.20 -6.94 -26.06
C ARG A 663 -42.84 -6.78 -26.74
N THR A 664 -42.39 -7.85 -27.37
CA THR A 664 -41.08 -7.94 -28.04
C THR A 664 -40.92 -6.96 -29.21
N ASP A 665 -42.01 -6.60 -29.88
CA ASP A 665 -42.00 -5.74 -31.09
C ASP A 665 -42.07 -4.22 -30.80
N TYR A 666 -42.08 -3.81 -29.54
CA TYR A 666 -42.28 -2.38 -29.22
C TYR A 666 -41.08 -1.49 -29.58
N MET A 667 -39.90 -2.07 -29.75
CA MET A 667 -38.72 -1.35 -30.24
C MET A 667 -38.97 -0.63 -31.57
N ASP A 668 -39.77 -1.23 -32.46
CA ASP A 668 -40.17 -0.61 -33.73
C ASP A 668 -40.95 0.68 -33.52
N SER A 669 -41.77 0.72 -32.46
CA SER A 669 -42.54 1.91 -32.08
C SER A 669 -41.63 3.01 -31.53
N ILE A 670 -40.64 2.68 -30.69
CA ILE A 670 -39.63 3.64 -30.21
C ILE A 670 -38.91 4.27 -31.40
N ASN A 671 -38.36 3.44 -32.29
CA ASN A 671 -37.63 3.90 -33.48
C ASN A 671 -38.51 4.74 -34.40
N LYS A 672 -39.77 4.35 -34.61
CA LYS A 672 -40.75 5.11 -35.40
C LYS A 672 -41.04 6.48 -34.78
N VAL A 673 -41.31 6.53 -33.47
CA VAL A 673 -41.58 7.78 -32.76
C VAL A 673 -40.37 8.71 -32.86
N ILE A 674 -39.15 8.22 -32.63
CA ILE A 674 -37.92 9.02 -32.79
C ILE A 674 -37.83 9.56 -34.21
N LYS A 675 -38.02 8.71 -35.23
CA LYS A 675 -37.96 9.11 -36.64
C LYS A 675 -38.96 10.22 -36.97
N GLU A 676 -40.21 10.09 -36.53
CA GLU A 676 -41.33 10.97 -36.89
C GLU A 676 -41.41 12.24 -36.03
N THR A 677 -40.76 12.26 -34.85
CA THR A 677 -40.81 13.40 -33.92
C THR A 677 -40.35 14.71 -34.59
N GLU A 678 -41.10 15.78 -34.38
CA GLU A 678 -40.77 17.12 -34.88
C GLU A 678 -39.55 17.71 -34.17
N LEU A 679 -38.78 18.50 -34.92
CA LEU A 679 -37.66 19.26 -34.39
C LEU A 679 -38.16 20.48 -33.62
N LEU A 680 -37.40 20.90 -32.61
CA LEU A 680 -37.59 22.20 -31.97
C LEU A 680 -37.47 23.32 -33.01
N GLU A 681 -38.14 24.44 -32.82
CA GLU A 681 -38.11 25.56 -33.78
C GLU A 681 -36.73 26.25 -33.83
N THR A 682 -36.05 26.34 -32.69
CA THR A 682 -34.80 27.10 -32.54
C THR A 682 -33.58 26.20 -32.46
N LEU A 683 -32.53 26.53 -33.22
CA LEU A 683 -31.22 25.91 -33.11
C LEU A 683 -30.45 26.55 -31.96
N LYS A 684 -30.39 25.85 -30.83
CA LYS A 684 -29.60 26.21 -29.65
C LYS A 684 -29.21 24.96 -28.89
N TYR A 685 -28.29 25.08 -27.94
CA TYR A 685 -27.97 24.00 -27.02
C TYR A 685 -29.24 23.51 -26.31
N ARG A 686 -29.58 22.25 -26.55
CA ARG A 686 -30.64 21.53 -25.85
C ARG A 686 -30.23 20.08 -25.67
N TYR A 687 -29.91 19.72 -24.43
CA TYR A 687 -29.63 18.35 -24.04
C TYR A 687 -30.76 17.43 -24.52
N SER A 688 -30.39 16.28 -25.10
CA SER A 688 -31.32 15.31 -25.66
C SER A 688 -30.77 13.90 -25.52
N ASP A 689 -31.62 12.94 -25.14
CA ASP A 689 -31.23 11.52 -25.07
C ASP A 689 -31.30 10.81 -26.43
N LEU A 690 -32.08 11.36 -27.38
CA LEU A 690 -32.30 10.77 -28.71
C LEU A 690 -31.02 10.44 -29.49
N PRO A 691 -29.94 11.26 -29.45
CA PRO A 691 -28.67 10.90 -30.09
C PRO A 691 -28.18 9.50 -29.69
N TYR A 692 -28.35 9.11 -28.43
CA TYR A 692 -27.82 7.85 -27.92
C TYR A 692 -28.68 6.64 -28.27
N TYR A 693 -29.99 6.80 -28.44
CA TYR A 693 -30.84 5.78 -29.06
C TYR A 693 -30.38 5.49 -30.50
N LEU A 694 -30.14 6.55 -31.25
CA LEU A 694 -29.71 6.45 -32.65
C LEU A 694 -28.31 5.86 -32.76
N MET A 695 -27.36 6.29 -31.92
CA MET A 695 -26.02 5.72 -31.91
C MET A 695 -26.03 4.25 -31.48
N LYS A 696 -26.82 3.87 -30.47
CA LYS A 696 -27.01 2.46 -30.13
C LYS A 696 -27.51 1.65 -31.32
N GLN A 697 -28.58 2.10 -31.98
CA GLN A 697 -29.14 1.42 -33.15
C GLN A 697 -28.08 1.22 -34.23
N TYR A 698 -27.30 2.25 -34.52
CA TYR A 698 -26.22 2.16 -35.50
C TYR A 698 -25.12 1.19 -35.09
N ILE A 699 -24.63 1.27 -33.85
CA ILE A 699 -23.55 0.42 -33.31
C ILE A 699 -23.96 -1.05 -33.35
N GLU A 700 -25.17 -1.39 -32.88
CA GLU A 700 -25.66 -2.77 -32.88
C GLU A 700 -25.88 -3.31 -34.31
N MET A 701 -26.37 -2.47 -35.22
CA MET A 701 -26.51 -2.84 -36.63
C MET A 701 -25.16 -3.07 -37.30
N HIS A 702 -24.15 -2.24 -36.98
CA HIS A 702 -22.81 -2.35 -37.53
C HIS A 702 -22.10 -3.63 -37.06
N TYR A 703 -22.13 -3.90 -35.76
CA TYR A 703 -21.44 -5.05 -35.17
C TYR A 703 -22.26 -6.35 -35.21
N GLY A 704 -23.57 -6.29 -35.41
CA GLY A 704 -24.46 -7.45 -35.35
C GLY A 704 -24.56 -8.07 -33.96
N LYS A 705 -24.24 -7.32 -32.90
CA LYS A 705 -24.24 -7.75 -31.50
C LYS A 705 -24.88 -6.68 -30.61
N PRO A 706 -25.48 -7.08 -29.48
CA PRO A 706 -26.09 -6.13 -28.56
C PRO A 706 -25.01 -5.34 -27.80
N MET A 707 -25.36 -4.11 -27.41
CA MET A 707 -24.37 -3.16 -26.88
C MET A 707 -23.76 -3.59 -25.54
N ASP A 708 -24.48 -4.35 -24.73
CA ASP A 708 -24.00 -4.91 -23.46
C ASP A 708 -22.86 -5.93 -23.63
N GLU A 709 -22.92 -6.76 -24.67
CA GLU A 709 -21.81 -7.63 -25.04
C GLU A 709 -20.60 -6.83 -25.57
N LEU A 710 -20.85 -5.83 -26.41
CA LEU A 710 -19.81 -5.04 -27.05
C LEU A 710 -18.94 -4.29 -26.04
N VAL A 711 -19.57 -3.57 -25.09
CA VAL A 711 -18.81 -2.81 -24.08
C VAL A 711 -18.02 -3.73 -23.15
N GLN A 712 -18.57 -4.90 -22.84
CA GLN A 712 -17.88 -5.88 -22.00
C GLN A 712 -16.64 -6.44 -22.69
N GLN A 713 -16.75 -6.75 -23.99
CA GLN A 713 -15.67 -7.33 -24.79
C GLN A 713 -14.57 -6.31 -25.13
N HIS A 714 -14.95 -5.09 -25.54
CA HIS A 714 -14.00 -4.10 -26.06
C HIS A 714 -13.30 -3.32 -24.93
N PHE A 715 -13.99 -3.09 -23.81
CA PHE A 715 -13.52 -2.17 -22.76
C PHE A 715 -13.47 -2.80 -21.37
N TYR A 716 -14.61 -3.22 -20.81
CA TYR A 716 -14.71 -3.45 -19.36
C TYR A 716 -13.81 -4.58 -18.86
N LYS A 717 -13.74 -5.71 -19.59
CA LYS A 717 -12.89 -6.84 -19.20
C LYS A 717 -11.41 -6.46 -19.14
N SER A 718 -10.88 -5.81 -20.19
CA SER A 718 -9.45 -5.47 -20.24
C SER A 718 -9.09 -4.30 -19.32
N LEU A 719 -10.06 -3.44 -18.96
CA LEU A 719 -9.88 -2.40 -17.93
C LEU A 719 -9.89 -2.97 -16.51
N GLY A 720 -10.41 -4.20 -16.32
CA GLY A 720 -10.70 -4.76 -15.01
C GLY A 720 -11.92 -4.10 -14.33
N ALA A 721 -12.81 -3.49 -15.11
CA ALA A 721 -14.06 -2.89 -14.65
C ALA A 721 -15.15 -3.97 -14.46
N ASN A 722 -14.97 -4.83 -13.47
CA ASN A 722 -15.76 -6.04 -13.26
C ASN A 722 -17.16 -5.82 -12.68
N TYR A 723 -17.40 -4.66 -12.08
CA TYR A 723 -18.67 -4.21 -11.52
C TYR A 723 -19.49 -3.38 -12.51
N THR A 724 -18.89 -2.97 -13.64
CA THR A 724 -19.59 -2.23 -14.69
C THR A 724 -20.30 -3.18 -15.66
N THR A 725 -21.63 -3.16 -15.71
CA THR A 725 -22.43 -4.03 -16.58
C THR A 725 -23.81 -3.46 -16.89
N TYR A 726 -24.44 -3.91 -17.97
CA TYR A 726 -25.90 -3.91 -18.09
C TYR A 726 -26.50 -5.11 -17.35
N ASN A 727 -27.80 -5.07 -17.06
CA ASN A 727 -28.58 -6.20 -16.52
C ASN A 727 -27.87 -6.89 -15.32
N PRO A 728 -27.64 -6.16 -14.22
CA PRO A 728 -26.79 -6.62 -13.12
C PRO A 728 -27.31 -7.89 -12.43
N SER A 729 -28.63 -8.11 -12.42
CA SER A 729 -29.28 -9.26 -11.77
C SER A 729 -28.85 -10.61 -12.34
N GLU A 730 -28.31 -10.65 -13.55
CA GLU A 730 -27.76 -11.88 -14.15
C GLU A 730 -26.39 -12.26 -13.57
N LYS A 731 -25.69 -11.29 -12.96
CA LYS A 731 -24.28 -11.42 -12.54
C LYS A 731 -24.06 -11.22 -11.04
N PHE A 732 -24.93 -10.47 -10.38
CA PHE A 732 -24.78 -10.05 -8.99
C PHE A 732 -26.01 -10.40 -8.16
N SER A 733 -25.78 -10.67 -6.87
CA SER A 733 -26.86 -10.82 -5.90
C SER A 733 -27.61 -9.50 -5.73
N ASN A 734 -28.91 -9.55 -5.45
CA ASN A 734 -29.69 -8.38 -5.03
C ASN A 734 -29.12 -7.69 -3.76
N THR A 735 -28.31 -8.39 -2.97
CA THR A 735 -27.59 -7.77 -1.84
C THR A 735 -26.41 -6.91 -2.27
N GLN A 736 -25.90 -7.05 -3.49
CA GLN A 736 -24.85 -6.17 -4.02
C GLN A 736 -25.41 -5.09 -4.95
N ILE A 737 -26.69 -5.17 -5.29
CA ILE A 737 -27.34 -4.19 -6.17
C ILE A 737 -28.12 -3.23 -5.30
N VAL A 738 -27.85 -1.94 -5.41
CA VAL A 738 -28.61 -0.93 -4.68
C VAL A 738 -29.96 -0.71 -5.36
N PRO A 739 -31.09 -0.75 -4.62
CA PRO A 739 -32.40 -0.44 -5.20
C PRO A 739 -32.46 0.96 -5.81
N THR A 740 -33.11 1.08 -6.96
CA THR A 740 -33.03 2.30 -7.75
C THR A 740 -34.16 3.28 -7.47
N GLU A 741 -35.41 2.83 -7.47
CA GLU A 741 -36.56 3.69 -7.18
C GLU A 741 -37.79 2.89 -6.71
N GLU A 742 -38.70 3.57 -6.01
CA GLU A 742 -40.09 3.12 -5.84
C GLU A 742 -40.93 3.71 -6.98
N ASP A 743 -41.13 2.96 -8.06
CA ASP A 743 -41.85 3.43 -9.24
C ASP A 743 -43.36 3.40 -8.98
N THR A 744 -44.02 4.57 -9.02
CA THR A 744 -45.45 4.75 -8.75
C THR A 744 -46.24 5.25 -9.96
N TYR A 745 -45.62 5.32 -11.14
CA TYR A 745 -46.20 5.96 -12.33
C TYR A 745 -46.16 5.08 -13.58
N TYR A 746 -45.20 4.15 -13.67
CA TYR A 746 -45.05 3.25 -14.80
C TYR A 746 -45.18 1.79 -14.35
N ARG A 747 -44.24 1.29 -13.55
CA ARG A 747 -44.19 -0.12 -13.14
C ARG A 747 -45.00 -0.43 -11.89
N HIS A 748 -45.31 0.58 -11.05
CA HIS A 748 -46.06 0.43 -9.80
C HIS A 748 -45.45 -0.60 -8.84
N GLN A 749 -44.12 -0.65 -8.77
CA GLN A 749 -43.35 -1.52 -7.87
C GLN A 749 -41.95 -0.98 -7.63
N LYS A 750 -41.28 -1.51 -6.61
CA LYS A 750 -39.87 -1.25 -6.34
C LYS A 750 -38.99 -1.77 -7.49
N VAL A 751 -38.17 -0.89 -8.03
CA VAL A 751 -37.19 -1.21 -9.08
C VAL A 751 -35.86 -1.56 -8.41
N HIS A 752 -35.44 -2.81 -8.57
CA HIS A 752 -34.23 -3.35 -7.96
C HIS A 752 -33.61 -4.38 -8.90
N GLY A 753 -32.38 -4.12 -9.36
CA GLY A 753 -31.74 -4.97 -10.37
C GLY A 753 -32.09 -4.64 -11.83
N TYR A 754 -32.93 -3.62 -12.04
CA TYR A 754 -33.36 -3.17 -13.36
C TYR A 754 -33.14 -1.66 -13.47
N VAL A 755 -32.84 -1.17 -14.67
CA VAL A 755 -32.65 0.26 -14.92
C VAL A 755 -33.89 1.07 -14.56
N HIS A 756 -33.73 2.22 -13.91
CA HIS A 756 -34.86 3.12 -13.61
C HIS A 756 -35.40 3.81 -14.86
N ASP A 757 -34.52 4.19 -15.80
CA ASP A 757 -34.93 4.89 -17.02
C ASP A 757 -35.91 4.03 -17.83
N MET A 758 -37.11 4.56 -18.03
CA MET A 758 -38.21 3.82 -18.66
C MET A 758 -37.88 3.44 -20.10
N GLY A 759 -37.19 4.31 -20.83
CA GLY A 759 -36.84 4.05 -22.22
C GLY A 759 -35.73 3.02 -22.38
N ALA A 760 -34.79 2.93 -21.44
CA ALA A 760 -33.82 1.83 -21.38
C ALA A 760 -34.47 0.52 -20.93
N ALA A 761 -35.40 0.57 -19.96
CA ALA A 761 -36.17 -0.61 -19.54
C ALA A 761 -36.94 -1.22 -20.73
N MET A 762 -37.56 -0.37 -21.56
CA MET A 762 -38.23 -0.78 -22.80
C MET A 762 -37.29 -1.31 -23.90
N GLN A 763 -35.98 -1.18 -23.71
CA GLN A 763 -34.93 -1.75 -24.57
C GLN A 763 -34.26 -2.96 -23.88
N ASN A 764 -35.02 -3.67 -23.03
CA ASN A 764 -34.55 -4.84 -22.28
C ASN A 764 -33.36 -4.51 -21.35
N GLY A 765 -33.39 -3.32 -20.75
CA GLY A 765 -32.35 -2.80 -19.85
C GLY A 765 -31.12 -2.24 -20.57
N VAL A 766 -30.94 -2.48 -21.87
CA VAL A 766 -29.78 -2.06 -22.64
C VAL A 766 -30.12 -0.80 -23.43
N GLY A 767 -29.90 0.37 -22.84
CA GLY A 767 -30.06 1.67 -23.51
C GLY A 767 -28.73 2.33 -23.84
N GLY A 768 -28.68 3.12 -24.93
CA GLY A 768 -27.52 3.95 -25.25
C GLY A 768 -27.36 5.14 -24.30
N HIS A 769 -28.48 5.63 -23.76
CA HIS A 769 -28.55 6.80 -22.90
C HIS A 769 -28.53 6.45 -21.41
N ALA A 770 -28.89 5.22 -21.03
CA ALA A 770 -29.03 4.71 -19.65
C ALA A 770 -28.99 3.16 -19.62
N GLY A 771 -28.76 2.55 -18.45
CA GLY A 771 -28.82 1.10 -18.26
C GLY A 771 -27.58 0.44 -17.63
N ILE A 772 -26.46 1.16 -17.55
CA ILE A 772 -25.27 0.65 -16.87
C ILE A 772 -25.47 0.70 -15.36
N PHE A 773 -25.01 -0.35 -14.70
CA PHE A 773 -24.75 -0.41 -13.28
C PHE A 773 -23.25 -0.45 -13.04
N SER A 774 -22.77 0.24 -12.00
CA SER A 774 -21.35 0.24 -11.64
C SER A 774 -21.13 0.67 -10.18
N ASN A 775 -19.94 0.39 -9.66
CA ASN A 775 -19.42 1.04 -8.45
C ASN A 775 -18.52 2.23 -8.78
N ALA A 776 -18.16 3.02 -7.76
CA ALA A 776 -17.32 4.21 -7.93
C ALA A 776 -15.90 3.90 -8.46
N ASN A 777 -15.30 2.77 -8.06
CA ASN A 777 -13.95 2.40 -8.46
C ASN A 777 -13.84 2.08 -9.95
N ASP A 778 -14.80 1.35 -10.52
CA ASP A 778 -14.76 0.99 -11.93
C ASP A 778 -15.09 2.16 -12.84
N VAL A 779 -16.00 3.05 -12.40
CA VAL A 779 -16.20 4.36 -13.05
C VAL A 779 -14.88 5.13 -13.06
N ALA A 780 -14.14 5.15 -11.94
CA ALA A 780 -12.86 5.83 -11.87
C ALA A 780 -11.80 5.27 -12.84
N LYS A 781 -11.77 3.95 -13.08
CA LYS A 781 -10.88 3.33 -14.08
C LYS A 781 -11.16 3.87 -15.49
N ILE A 782 -12.43 3.91 -15.88
CA ILE A 782 -12.85 4.40 -17.21
C ILE A 782 -12.56 5.90 -17.33
N MET A 783 -12.86 6.69 -16.30
CA MET A 783 -12.54 8.13 -16.27
C MET A 783 -11.03 8.38 -16.32
N GLN A 784 -10.23 7.58 -15.61
CA GLN A 784 -8.78 7.68 -15.63
C GLN A 784 -8.22 7.36 -17.02
N MET A 785 -8.78 6.40 -17.74
CA MET A 785 -8.42 6.12 -19.15
C MET A 785 -8.66 7.34 -20.05
N TYR A 786 -9.77 8.06 -19.87
CA TYR A 786 -10.01 9.31 -20.60
C TYR A 786 -9.05 10.44 -20.21
N LEU A 787 -8.80 10.63 -18.91
CA LEU A 787 -7.83 11.62 -18.41
C LEU A 787 -6.41 11.33 -18.91
N GLN A 788 -6.08 10.05 -19.11
CA GLN A 788 -4.82 9.58 -19.69
C GLN A 788 -4.85 9.48 -21.22
N LYS A 789 -5.77 10.20 -21.88
CA LYS A 789 -5.84 10.34 -23.34
C LYS A 789 -5.88 8.99 -24.07
N GLY A 790 -6.69 8.07 -23.55
CA GLY A 790 -6.93 6.77 -24.16
C GLY A 790 -5.99 5.65 -23.69
N PHE A 791 -5.14 5.87 -22.69
CA PHE A 791 -4.22 4.85 -22.17
C PHE A 791 -4.56 4.46 -20.73
N TYR A 792 -4.60 3.17 -20.41
CA TYR A 792 -4.80 2.68 -19.05
C TYR A 792 -4.31 1.24 -18.89
N GLY A 793 -3.66 0.92 -17.77
CA GLY A 793 -3.27 -0.46 -17.44
C GLY A 793 -2.40 -1.13 -18.52
N GLY A 794 -1.48 -0.38 -19.13
CA GLY A 794 -0.59 -0.90 -20.17
C GLY A 794 -1.21 -1.01 -21.57
N LYS A 795 -2.51 -0.70 -21.74
CA LYS A 795 -3.24 -0.77 -23.01
C LYS A 795 -3.63 0.62 -23.50
N ARG A 796 -3.45 0.85 -24.81
CA ARG A 796 -4.02 2.00 -25.51
C ARG A 796 -5.38 1.61 -26.09
N TYR A 797 -6.44 2.20 -25.55
CA TYR A 797 -7.81 2.07 -26.02
C TYR A 797 -8.13 3.06 -27.14
N PHE A 798 -7.54 4.25 -27.06
CA PHE A 798 -7.75 5.32 -28.04
C PHE A 798 -6.44 6.07 -28.32
N LYS A 799 -6.33 6.59 -29.53
CA LYS A 799 -5.37 7.62 -29.90
C LYS A 799 -5.66 8.89 -29.11
N SER A 800 -4.61 9.62 -28.75
CA SER A 800 -4.77 10.84 -27.96
C SER A 800 -5.51 11.93 -28.74
N GLU A 801 -5.31 11.96 -30.05
CA GLU A 801 -5.98 12.85 -31.01
C GLU A 801 -7.49 12.65 -31.02
N THR A 802 -7.97 11.41 -30.86
CA THR A 802 -9.41 11.11 -30.80
C THR A 802 -10.03 11.69 -29.54
N LEU A 803 -9.40 11.52 -28.39
CA LEU A 803 -9.88 12.12 -27.15
C LEU A 803 -9.88 13.65 -27.23
N ASP A 804 -8.87 14.24 -27.85
CA ASP A 804 -8.83 15.69 -28.08
C ASP A 804 -9.95 16.15 -29.01
N LYS A 805 -10.20 15.38 -30.08
CA LYS A 805 -11.27 15.64 -31.04
C LYS A 805 -12.65 15.58 -30.39
N PHE A 806 -12.92 14.57 -29.55
CA PHE A 806 -14.21 14.42 -28.86
C PHE A 806 -14.34 15.39 -27.68
N ASN A 807 -13.24 15.75 -27.02
CA ASN A 807 -13.24 16.75 -25.96
C ASN A 807 -13.19 18.19 -26.49
N LYS A 808 -13.13 18.41 -27.81
CA LYS A 808 -13.19 19.75 -28.40
C LYS A 808 -14.60 20.33 -28.31
N CYS A 809 -14.69 21.60 -27.91
CA CYS A 809 -15.93 22.36 -27.92
C CYS A 809 -16.14 22.98 -29.31
N TYR A 810 -17.00 22.39 -30.14
CA TYR A 810 -17.20 22.83 -31.53
C TYR A 810 -18.18 24.00 -31.67
N TYR A 811 -19.02 24.24 -30.66
CA TYR A 811 -20.07 25.25 -30.67
C TYR A 811 -19.93 26.23 -29.50
N CYS A 812 -18.70 26.44 -29.01
CA CYS A 812 -18.42 27.34 -27.89
C CYS A 812 -18.89 28.78 -28.18
N ASP A 813 -18.69 29.25 -29.41
CA ASP A 813 -19.15 30.57 -29.86
C ASP A 813 -20.68 30.70 -29.94
N ASN A 814 -21.41 29.59 -29.75
CA ASN A 814 -22.88 29.52 -29.74
C ASN A 814 -23.44 29.17 -28.35
N ASP A 815 -22.72 29.56 -27.28
CA ASP A 815 -23.11 29.32 -25.88
C ASP A 815 -23.35 27.83 -25.56
N ASN A 816 -22.50 26.98 -26.13
CA ASN A 816 -22.54 25.54 -25.91
C ASN A 816 -21.16 25.02 -25.48
N ARG A 817 -20.99 24.81 -24.18
CA ARG A 817 -19.73 24.31 -23.60
C ARG A 817 -19.41 22.84 -23.90
N ARG A 818 -20.35 22.07 -24.47
CA ARG A 818 -20.21 20.62 -24.63
C ARG A 818 -19.09 20.23 -25.59
N GLY A 819 -18.44 19.12 -25.28
CA GLY A 819 -17.71 18.34 -26.27
C GLY A 819 -18.66 17.51 -27.14
N ILE A 820 -18.12 16.49 -27.80
CA ILE A 820 -18.87 15.44 -28.47
C ILE A 820 -19.13 14.36 -27.42
N GLY A 821 -20.35 14.32 -26.87
CA GLY A 821 -20.73 13.36 -25.84
C GLY A 821 -20.20 13.66 -24.43
N PHE A 822 -19.23 14.57 -24.28
CA PHE A 822 -18.69 15.02 -22.98
C PHE A 822 -19.33 16.32 -22.48
N ASP A 823 -19.52 16.42 -21.17
CA ASP A 823 -19.74 17.69 -20.47
C ASP A 823 -18.39 18.31 -20.08
N LYS A 824 -18.19 19.61 -20.33
CA LYS A 824 -16.90 20.29 -20.07
C LYS A 824 -16.99 21.39 -19.05
#